data_AF-Q9Z971-F1
#
_entry.id   AF-Q9Z971-F1
#
_cell.length_a   1.000
_cell.length_b   1.000
_cell.length_c   1.000
_cell.angle_alpha   90.00
_cell.angle_beta   90.00
_cell.angle_gamma   90.00
#
_symmetry.space_group_name_H-M   'P 1'
#
loop_
_entity.id
_entity.type
_entity.pdbx_description
1 polymer ?
#
loop_
_entity_poly.entity_id
_entity_poly.type
_entity_poly.pdbx_seq_one_letter_code
_entity_poly.pdbx_strand_id
1 'polypeptide(L)'
;MKQHYSLNKSRHILRSTYKLLKSKKLAHSPADKKQLQELLEQLEEAIFEHDQETASDLAQQALAFSNRYPNSFGRKTYELIKALLFAGVVAFLVRQFWFELYEVPTGSMRPTILEQDRILVSKTTFGLHCPFAKKPLAFNPESVTRGGLVVFTVGDLPIPDADTKYFGLIPGKKRYIKRCMGRPGDFLYFYGGKIYGLDDAGKRIEFPSVHGLENLYHVPYISFDGTTSSHTEGQKTIIDFKQFNQSYGRLIFPQTSMYGQFFDHKEWHQDEPNKLKDPHLSPVSYADLFGMGNYAMVRILTEHQARTSHLLPNPGSPTKVYLEICHTANLSYPKPLLRHYEHQLSPAIQPMKTLLPLRKEHLHLIRNNLTTSRFIVAQGCAYKYHQFKINTSGIAKAYAILLPKVPDGCYEYSKGEAYQIGFGEIRYKLKSSHPLTQLNDKQVIELFNCGINFSSIYNPVNPLQAPLPNRYAFFNQGNLYIMDSPVFIKNDPTLQKFVTSETEKQEGSSETQPYIAFVDKGLPPEDFKEFVEFIHNFGIQVPKGHVLVLGDNYPMSADSREFGFVPMENLLGSPLCTFWPIGRMGRLTGVSAPTTLSGYLVSGIALATGLSLIGYVYYQKRRRLFPKKEEKNHKK
;
A
#
# COMPACT_ATOMS: atom_id res chain seq x y z
N MET A 1 -27.99 30.55 -49.21
CA MET A 1 -28.70 30.76 -47.92
C MET A 1 -27.81 31.59 -47.01
N LYS A 2 -28.25 32.80 -46.59
CA LYS A 2 -27.54 33.57 -45.57
C LYS A 2 -27.55 32.76 -44.26
N GLN A 3 -26.39 32.46 -43.68
CA GLN A 3 -26.33 31.83 -42.36
C GLN A 3 -26.71 32.86 -41.30
N HIS A 4 -27.96 32.84 -40.85
CA HIS A 4 -28.42 33.68 -39.74
C HIS A 4 -27.71 33.27 -38.44
N TYR A 5 -27.27 34.25 -37.67
CA TYR A 5 -26.74 34.00 -36.33
C TYR A 5 -27.89 33.60 -35.39
N SER A 6 -27.62 32.66 -34.48
CA SER A 6 -28.57 32.36 -33.40
C SER A 6 -28.61 33.53 -32.41
N LEU A 7 -29.74 33.71 -31.71
CA LEU A 7 -29.86 34.74 -30.65
C LEU A 7 -28.73 34.64 -29.61
N ASN A 8 -28.23 33.43 -29.32
CA ASN A 8 -27.08 33.22 -28.44
C ASN A 8 -25.78 33.79 -29.04
N LYS A 9 -25.55 33.60 -30.34
CA LYS A 9 -24.40 34.15 -31.05
C LYS A 9 -24.49 35.68 -31.16
N SER A 10 -25.65 36.23 -31.52
CA SER A 10 -25.88 37.68 -31.55
C SER A 10 -25.66 38.33 -30.18
N ARG A 11 -26.14 37.70 -29.10
CA ARG A 11 -25.92 38.16 -27.72
C ARG A 11 -24.45 38.07 -27.27
N HIS A 12 -23.71 37.07 -27.75
CA HIS A 12 -22.27 37.00 -27.50
C HIS A 12 -21.53 38.17 -28.18
N ILE A 13 -21.88 38.48 -29.43
CA ILE A 13 -21.31 39.60 -30.19
C ILE A 13 -21.67 40.96 -29.56
N LEU A 14 -22.93 41.17 -29.18
CA LEU A 14 -23.38 42.35 -28.45
C LEU A 14 -22.46 42.65 -27.25
N ARG A 15 -22.15 41.63 -26.44
CA ARG A 15 -21.31 41.78 -25.24
C ARG A 15 -19.84 41.97 -25.54
N SER A 16 -19.29 41.24 -26.51
CA SER A 16 -17.89 41.40 -26.87
C SER A 16 -17.65 42.81 -27.41
N THR A 17 -18.56 43.33 -28.24
CA THR A 17 -18.50 44.67 -28.82
C THR A 17 -18.83 45.76 -27.79
N TYR A 18 -19.74 45.52 -26.83
CA TYR A 18 -19.98 46.47 -25.72
C TYR A 18 -18.72 46.77 -24.88
N LYS A 19 -17.80 45.80 -24.75
CA LYS A 19 -16.49 46.04 -24.11
C LYS A 19 -15.62 47.03 -24.89
N LEU A 20 -15.78 47.12 -26.21
CA LEU A 20 -15.11 48.12 -27.05
C LEU A 20 -15.69 49.51 -26.75
N LEU A 21 -17.01 49.65 -26.66
CA LEU A 21 -17.70 50.90 -26.32
C LEU A 21 -17.21 51.50 -24.99
N LYS A 22 -16.91 50.65 -24.00
CA LYS A 22 -16.34 51.09 -22.69
C LYS A 22 -14.83 51.27 -22.68
N SER A 23 -14.12 50.92 -23.77
CA SER A 23 -12.67 50.99 -23.81
C SER A 23 -12.17 52.40 -24.17
N LYS A 24 -10.93 52.72 -23.78
CA LYS A 24 -10.27 53.99 -24.14
C LYS A 24 -9.98 54.13 -25.65
N LYS A 25 -10.16 53.08 -26.46
CA LYS A 25 -9.89 53.11 -27.91
C LYS A 25 -10.82 54.05 -28.68
N LEU A 26 -12.02 54.27 -28.18
CA LEU A 26 -13.00 55.19 -28.76
C LEU A 26 -12.95 56.58 -28.11
N ALA A 27 -11.95 56.86 -27.27
CA ALA A 27 -11.85 58.14 -26.56
C ALA A 27 -11.57 59.33 -27.50
N HIS A 28 -11.03 59.08 -28.70
CA HIS A 28 -10.63 60.12 -29.66
C HIS A 28 -11.64 60.26 -30.82
N SER A 29 -12.68 59.42 -30.86
CA SER A 29 -13.74 59.44 -31.89
C SER A 29 -15.13 59.44 -31.24
N PRO A 30 -15.65 60.62 -30.80
CA PRO A 30 -16.96 60.69 -30.16
C PRO A 30 -18.11 60.29 -31.09
N ALA A 31 -17.99 60.53 -32.40
CA ALA A 31 -18.98 60.11 -33.40
C ALA A 31 -19.07 58.56 -33.51
N ASP A 32 -17.93 57.88 -33.64
CA ASP A 32 -17.84 56.41 -33.67
C ASP A 32 -18.40 55.78 -32.39
N LYS A 33 -18.17 56.42 -31.24
CA LYS A 33 -18.70 55.97 -29.96
C LYS A 33 -20.23 56.04 -29.91
N LYS A 34 -20.82 57.13 -30.42
CA LYS A 34 -22.27 57.31 -30.49
C LYS A 34 -22.91 56.30 -31.46
N GLN A 35 -22.32 56.13 -32.64
CA GLN A 35 -22.78 55.15 -33.63
C GLN A 35 -22.74 53.72 -33.10
N LEU A 36 -21.65 53.34 -32.41
CA LEU A 36 -21.55 52.01 -31.79
C LEU A 36 -22.57 51.81 -30.67
N GLN A 37 -22.87 52.86 -29.90
CA GLN A 37 -23.86 52.79 -28.85
C GLN A 37 -25.27 52.54 -29.41
N GLU A 38 -25.71 53.32 -30.39
CA GLU A 38 -27.03 53.17 -31.04
C GLU A 38 -27.18 51.77 -31.66
N LEU A 39 -26.14 51.29 -32.35
CA LEU A 39 -26.11 49.96 -32.95
C LEU A 39 -26.25 48.83 -31.90
N LEU A 40 -25.59 48.97 -30.74
CA LEU A 40 -25.65 47.97 -29.67
C LEU A 40 -26.98 48.04 -28.90
N GLU A 41 -27.59 49.22 -28.77
CA GLU A 41 -28.92 49.40 -28.17
C GLU A 41 -30.00 48.71 -29.02
N GLN A 42 -30.00 48.94 -30.35
CA GLN A 42 -30.90 48.27 -31.29
C GLN A 42 -30.69 46.75 -31.32
N LEU A 43 -29.42 46.30 -31.32
CA LEU A 43 -29.09 44.88 -31.28
C LEU A 43 -29.60 44.23 -29.98
N GLU A 44 -29.47 44.91 -28.84
CA GLU A 44 -30.02 44.42 -27.58
C GLU A 44 -31.55 44.33 -27.62
N GLU A 45 -32.24 45.32 -28.19
CA GLU A 45 -33.69 45.31 -28.31
C GLU A 45 -34.20 44.14 -29.17
N ALA A 46 -33.65 43.94 -30.37
CA ALA A 46 -33.99 42.81 -31.24
C ALA A 46 -33.76 41.44 -30.55
N ILE A 47 -32.68 41.33 -29.76
CA ILE A 47 -32.38 40.12 -28.98
C ILE A 47 -33.43 39.88 -27.86
N PHE A 48 -33.99 40.93 -27.27
CA PHE A 48 -35.03 40.83 -26.25
C PHE A 48 -36.42 40.56 -26.83
N GLU A 49 -36.71 41.08 -28.02
CA GLU A 49 -37.95 40.82 -28.77
C GLU A 49 -37.96 39.44 -29.46
N HIS A 50 -36.85 38.70 -29.35
CA HIS A 50 -36.65 37.39 -29.96
C HIS A 50 -36.69 37.43 -31.50
N ASP A 51 -36.43 38.59 -32.10
CA ASP A 51 -36.29 38.76 -33.55
C ASP A 51 -34.89 38.31 -33.99
N GLN A 52 -34.81 37.07 -34.46
CA GLN A 52 -33.55 36.47 -34.87
C GLN A 52 -32.97 37.10 -36.15
N GLU A 53 -33.81 37.56 -37.07
CA GLU A 53 -33.36 38.06 -38.36
C GLU A 53 -32.68 39.42 -38.17
N THR A 54 -33.39 40.35 -37.52
CA THR A 54 -32.89 41.69 -37.21
C THR A 54 -31.69 41.62 -36.26
N ALA A 55 -31.72 40.75 -35.24
CA ALA A 55 -30.58 40.54 -34.34
C ALA A 55 -29.35 39.92 -35.04
N SER A 56 -29.54 39.12 -36.09
CA SER A 56 -28.43 38.57 -36.86
C SER A 56 -27.73 39.67 -37.67
N ASP A 57 -28.50 40.51 -38.36
CA ASP A 57 -27.96 41.57 -39.22
C ASP A 57 -27.26 42.66 -38.39
N LEU A 58 -27.88 43.11 -37.30
CA LEU A 58 -27.27 44.06 -36.37
C LEU A 58 -26.00 43.49 -35.70
N ALA A 59 -25.98 42.18 -35.40
CA ALA A 59 -24.78 41.54 -34.86
C ALA A 59 -23.63 41.47 -35.88
N GLN A 60 -23.92 41.21 -37.15
CA GLN A 60 -22.90 41.25 -38.21
C GLN A 60 -22.31 42.66 -38.36
N GLN A 61 -23.15 43.69 -38.34
CA GLN A 61 -22.72 45.09 -38.36
C GLN A 61 -21.87 45.44 -37.13
N ALA A 62 -22.29 45.03 -35.93
CA ALA A 62 -21.54 45.26 -34.69
C ALA A 62 -20.19 44.53 -34.68
N LEU A 63 -20.12 43.33 -35.25
CA LEU A 63 -18.88 42.57 -35.40
C LEU A 63 -17.93 43.26 -36.39
N ALA A 64 -18.44 43.67 -37.54
CA ALA A 64 -17.68 44.41 -38.55
C ALA A 64 -17.15 45.75 -37.99
N PHE A 65 -17.94 46.45 -37.18
CA PHE A 65 -17.49 47.63 -36.43
C PHE A 65 -16.35 47.27 -35.48
N SER A 66 -16.49 46.19 -34.69
CA SER A 66 -15.47 45.78 -33.72
C SER A 66 -14.14 45.41 -34.36
N ASN A 67 -14.17 44.85 -35.57
CA ASN A 67 -12.99 44.43 -36.33
C ASN A 67 -12.10 45.62 -36.75
N ARG A 68 -12.66 46.84 -36.84
CA ARG A 68 -11.88 48.07 -37.07
C ARG A 68 -10.95 48.41 -35.90
N TYR A 69 -11.22 47.88 -34.70
CA TYR A 69 -10.47 48.18 -33.48
C TYR A 69 -9.96 46.89 -32.79
N PRO A 70 -9.14 46.08 -33.48
CA PRO A 70 -8.74 44.75 -33.00
C PRO A 70 -8.10 44.81 -31.63
N ASN A 71 -8.39 43.84 -30.76
CA ASN A 71 -7.73 43.75 -29.45
C ASN A 71 -6.21 43.73 -29.62
N SER A 72 -5.52 44.57 -28.85
CA SER A 72 -4.06 44.58 -28.86
C SER A 72 -3.53 43.20 -28.46
N PHE A 73 -2.38 42.83 -29.01
CA PHE A 73 -1.72 41.57 -28.68
C PHE A 73 -1.56 41.41 -27.16
N GLY A 74 -1.11 42.47 -26.46
CA GLY A 74 -0.99 42.48 -25.00
C GLY A 74 -2.30 42.20 -24.24
N ARG A 75 -3.45 42.67 -24.73
CA ARG A 75 -4.75 42.36 -24.10
C ARG A 75 -5.16 40.90 -24.30
N LYS A 76 -4.91 40.34 -25.49
CA LYS A 76 -5.17 38.92 -25.76
C LYS A 76 -4.32 38.03 -24.85
N THR A 77 -3.03 38.36 -24.72
CA THR A 77 -2.10 37.67 -23.83
C THR A 77 -2.52 37.78 -22.37
N TYR A 78 -2.95 38.97 -21.90
CA TYR A 78 -3.44 39.17 -20.54
C TYR A 78 -4.68 38.32 -20.23
N GLU A 79 -5.67 38.27 -21.13
CA GLU A 79 -6.88 37.44 -20.93
C GLU A 79 -6.54 35.94 -20.89
N LEU A 80 -5.60 35.48 -21.72
CA LEU A 80 -5.11 34.09 -21.68
C LEU A 80 -4.40 33.79 -20.36
N ILE A 81 -3.45 34.62 -19.93
CA ILE A 81 -2.74 34.46 -18.66
C ILE A 81 -3.71 34.45 -17.49
N LYS A 82 -4.69 35.37 -17.48
CA LYS A 82 -5.71 35.44 -16.44
C LYS A 82 -6.57 34.17 -16.38
N ALA A 83 -6.98 33.63 -17.54
CA ALA A 83 -7.76 32.39 -17.60
C ALA A 83 -6.94 31.19 -17.11
N LEU A 84 -5.67 31.08 -17.52
CA LEU A 84 -4.76 30.03 -17.07
C LEU A 84 -4.47 30.12 -15.57
N LEU A 85 -4.23 31.32 -15.04
CA LEU A 85 -4.03 31.55 -13.62
C LEU A 85 -5.27 31.15 -12.82
N PHE A 86 -6.47 31.56 -13.27
CA PHE A 86 -7.72 31.17 -12.63
C PHE A 86 -7.91 29.65 -12.62
N ALA A 87 -7.70 28.98 -13.77
CA ALA A 87 -7.78 27.53 -13.86
C ALA A 87 -6.76 26.84 -12.95
N GLY A 88 -5.52 27.36 -12.87
CA GLY A 88 -4.48 26.88 -11.98
C GLY A 88 -4.85 27.00 -10.49
N VAL A 89 -5.41 28.14 -10.08
CA VAL A 89 -5.88 28.36 -8.70
C VAL A 89 -7.04 27.41 -8.35
N VAL A 90 -8.02 27.27 -9.24
CA VAL A 90 -9.13 26.32 -9.01
C VAL A 90 -8.63 24.89 -8.92
N ALA A 91 -7.76 24.47 -9.84
CA ALA A 91 -7.16 23.13 -9.81
C ALA A 91 -6.35 22.91 -8.53
N PHE A 92 -5.60 23.91 -8.06
CA PHE A 92 -4.89 23.86 -6.79
C PHE A 92 -5.84 23.69 -5.60
N LEU A 93 -6.91 24.47 -5.52
CA LEU A 93 -7.89 24.38 -4.42
C LEU A 93 -8.60 23.02 -4.39
N VAL A 94 -9.03 22.51 -5.56
CA VAL A 94 -9.65 21.18 -5.66
C VAL A 94 -8.67 20.09 -5.21
N ARG A 95 -7.42 20.15 -5.71
CA ARG A 95 -6.39 19.16 -5.36
C ARG A 95 -6.01 19.20 -3.88
N GLN A 96 -5.99 20.39 -3.29
CA GLN A 96 -5.60 20.58 -1.89
C GLN A 96 -6.71 20.15 -0.92
N PHE A 97 -7.97 20.47 -1.23
CA PHE A 97 -9.06 20.36 -0.25
C PHE A 97 -10.16 19.35 -0.59
N TRP A 98 -10.27 18.89 -1.84
CA TRP A 98 -11.39 18.03 -2.25
C TRP A 98 -10.96 16.62 -2.62
N PHE A 99 -10.20 16.46 -3.70
CA PHE A 99 -9.73 15.16 -4.14
C PHE A 99 -8.45 15.29 -4.96
N GLU A 100 -7.67 14.21 -5.02
CA GLU A 100 -6.45 14.13 -5.82
C GLU A 100 -6.42 12.80 -6.58
N LEU A 101 -5.86 12.85 -7.79
CA LEU A 101 -5.68 11.67 -8.62
C LEU A 101 -4.27 11.13 -8.40
N TYR A 102 -4.17 9.83 -8.14
CA TYR A 102 -2.90 9.12 -7.97
C TYR A 102 -2.77 8.03 -9.00
N GLU A 103 -1.56 7.86 -9.53
CA GLU A 103 -1.18 6.65 -10.25
C GLU A 103 -0.49 5.70 -9.27
N VAL A 104 -0.84 4.41 -9.33
CA VAL A 104 -0.30 3.38 -8.44
C VAL A 104 0.83 2.65 -9.15
N PRO A 105 2.10 2.83 -8.71
CA PRO A 105 3.26 2.29 -9.42
C PRO A 105 3.75 0.96 -8.82
N THR A 106 3.05 0.36 -7.84
CA THR A 106 3.52 -0.88 -7.19
C THR A 106 2.38 -1.86 -6.94
N GLY A 107 2.70 -3.16 -6.96
CA GLY A 107 1.77 -4.26 -6.72
C GLY A 107 1.52 -4.60 -5.25
N SER A 108 1.80 -3.70 -4.30
CA SER A 108 1.65 -3.98 -2.86
C SER A 108 0.20 -4.13 -2.39
N MET A 109 -0.75 -3.63 -3.18
CA MET A 109 -2.20 -3.63 -2.87
C MET A 109 -2.99 -4.64 -3.71
N ARG A 110 -2.32 -5.59 -4.39
CA ARG A 110 -3.02 -6.64 -5.13
C ARG A 110 -3.76 -7.57 -4.14
N PRO A 111 -4.95 -8.09 -4.51
CA PRO A 111 -5.64 -7.90 -5.78
C PRO A 111 -6.54 -6.65 -5.83
N THR A 112 -6.67 -5.89 -4.74
CA THR A 112 -7.60 -4.76 -4.63
C THR A 112 -7.26 -3.60 -5.56
N ILE A 113 -5.98 -3.25 -5.67
CA ILE A 113 -5.48 -2.21 -6.56
C ILE A 113 -4.29 -2.76 -7.32
N LEU A 114 -4.31 -2.56 -8.63
CA LEU A 114 -3.28 -3.05 -9.54
C LEU A 114 -2.36 -1.91 -9.97
N GLU A 115 -1.19 -2.26 -10.47
CA GLU A 115 -0.31 -1.27 -11.07
C GLU A 115 -0.98 -0.56 -12.25
N GLN A 116 -0.59 0.70 -12.43
CA GLN A 116 -1.14 1.64 -13.41
C GLN A 116 -2.60 2.02 -13.19
N ASP A 117 -3.23 1.53 -12.11
CA ASP A 117 -4.52 2.08 -11.70
C ASP A 117 -4.35 3.55 -11.35
N ARG A 118 -5.21 4.37 -11.93
CA ARG A 118 -5.38 5.76 -11.51
C ARG A 118 -6.59 5.83 -10.62
N ILE A 119 -6.33 6.16 -9.38
CA ILE A 119 -7.33 6.18 -8.30
C ILE A 119 -7.65 7.62 -7.93
N LEU A 120 -8.92 7.85 -7.61
CA LEU A 120 -9.38 9.10 -7.02
C LEU A 120 -9.36 8.98 -5.51
N VAL A 121 -8.63 9.88 -4.85
CA VAL A 121 -8.45 9.89 -3.39
C VAL A 121 -9.14 11.11 -2.82
N SER A 122 -10.07 10.89 -1.90
CA SER A 122 -10.75 11.94 -1.16
C SER A 122 -9.81 12.60 -0.17
N LYS A 123 -9.74 13.93 -0.19
CA LYS A 123 -8.98 14.75 0.78
C LYS A 123 -9.80 15.15 2.00
N THR A 124 -11.08 14.78 2.03
CA THR A 124 -11.98 15.20 3.09
C THR A 124 -12.32 14.09 4.06
N THR A 125 -12.04 12.82 3.70
CA THR A 125 -12.43 11.64 4.50
C THR A 125 -11.89 11.70 5.91
N PHE A 126 -10.59 11.99 6.09
CA PHE A 126 -10.01 12.07 7.43
C PHE A 126 -10.06 13.47 8.05
N GLY A 127 -10.35 14.48 7.23
CA GLY A 127 -10.33 15.88 7.61
C GLY A 127 -9.50 16.74 6.67
N LEU A 128 -9.39 18.04 6.95
CA LEU A 128 -8.76 19.01 6.04
C LEU A 128 -7.30 19.24 6.39
N HIS A 129 -6.43 19.19 5.38
CA HIS A 129 -5.01 19.46 5.52
C HIS A 129 -4.68 20.86 4.97
N CYS A 130 -3.98 21.66 5.78
CA CYS A 130 -3.42 22.91 5.31
C CYS A 130 -2.08 22.62 4.59
N PRO A 131 -1.84 23.19 3.39
CA PRO A 131 -0.62 22.89 2.61
C PRO A 131 0.69 23.25 3.32
N PHE A 132 0.64 24.15 4.32
CA PHE A 132 1.82 24.66 5.01
C PHE A 132 1.93 24.20 6.48
N ALA A 133 0.97 23.40 6.97
CA ALA A 133 0.99 22.92 8.34
C ALA A 133 1.24 21.40 8.37
N LYS A 134 2.05 20.94 9.33
CA LYS A 134 2.23 19.51 9.58
C LYS A 134 0.95 18.85 10.12
N LYS A 135 0.21 19.59 10.95
CA LYS A 135 -1.03 19.11 11.56
C LYS A 135 -2.24 19.39 10.66
N PRO A 136 -3.19 18.45 10.56
CA PRO A 136 -4.47 18.71 9.90
C PRO A 136 -5.24 19.82 10.61
N LEU A 137 -5.92 20.67 9.85
CA LEU A 137 -6.75 21.78 10.33
C LEU A 137 -7.97 21.27 11.09
N ALA A 138 -8.56 20.18 10.60
CA ALA A 138 -9.61 19.41 11.25
C ALA A 138 -9.32 17.96 10.95
N PHE A 139 -9.28 17.09 11.95
CA PHE A 139 -9.07 15.65 11.77
C PHE A 139 -10.10 14.90 12.58
N ASN A 140 -10.75 13.92 11.96
CA ASN A 140 -11.71 13.05 12.62
C ASN A 140 -11.11 11.64 12.74
N PRO A 141 -10.54 11.25 13.89
CA PRO A 141 -9.99 9.91 14.09
C PRO A 141 -10.99 8.78 13.79
N GLU A 142 -12.29 8.99 14.06
CA GLU A 142 -13.34 7.99 13.85
C GLU A 142 -13.59 7.66 12.38
N SER A 143 -13.16 8.52 11.47
CA SER A 143 -13.28 8.27 10.03
C SER A 143 -12.26 7.25 9.51
N VAL A 144 -11.23 6.92 10.30
CA VAL A 144 -10.27 5.87 9.98
C VAL A 144 -10.88 4.53 10.38
N THR A 145 -11.35 3.76 9.41
CA THR A 145 -12.00 2.47 9.65
C THR A 145 -11.03 1.30 9.53
N ARG A 146 -11.18 0.28 10.39
CA ARG A 146 -10.47 -1.00 10.27
C ARG A 146 -10.86 -1.69 8.96
N GLY A 147 -9.88 -2.26 8.27
CA GLY A 147 -10.02 -2.75 6.90
C GLY A 147 -10.13 -1.64 5.84
N GLY A 148 -10.19 -0.35 6.19
CA GLY A 148 -10.25 0.75 5.23
C GLY A 148 -8.90 1.04 4.57
N LEU A 149 -8.93 1.55 3.33
CA LEU A 149 -7.72 1.99 2.63
C LEU A 149 -7.33 3.41 3.06
N VAL A 150 -6.05 3.60 3.34
CA VAL A 150 -5.47 4.88 3.74
C VAL A 150 -4.35 5.27 2.79
N VAL A 151 -4.37 6.52 2.32
CA VAL A 151 -3.22 7.15 1.65
C VAL A 151 -2.54 8.07 2.65
N PHE A 152 -1.23 7.90 2.83
CA PHE A 152 -0.46 8.67 3.80
C PHE A 152 0.88 9.12 3.24
N THR A 153 1.42 10.18 3.84
CA THR A 153 2.79 10.65 3.58
C THR A 153 3.76 9.91 4.49
N VAL A 154 4.94 9.56 4.01
CA VAL A 154 5.92 8.85 4.84
C VAL A 154 6.46 9.71 5.99
N GLY A 155 6.48 11.04 5.84
CA GLY A 155 6.95 11.95 6.89
C GLY A 155 8.35 11.58 7.39
N ASP A 156 8.44 11.34 8.70
CA ASP A 156 9.67 10.96 9.43
C ASP A 156 9.76 9.44 9.68
N LEU A 157 8.92 8.62 9.02
CA LEU A 157 9.05 7.16 9.07
C LEU A 157 10.44 6.75 8.52
N PRO A 158 11.05 5.68 9.07
CA PRO A 158 12.40 5.22 8.72
C PRO A 158 12.42 4.49 7.36
N ILE A 159 11.95 5.15 6.31
CA ILE A 159 11.87 4.62 4.95
C ILE A 159 13.04 5.17 4.13
N PRO A 160 13.88 4.31 3.52
CA PRO A 160 14.93 4.76 2.62
C PRO A 160 14.39 5.57 1.45
N ASP A 161 15.13 6.60 1.04
CA ASP A 161 14.77 7.49 -0.06
C ASP A 161 13.35 8.09 0.06
N ALA A 162 12.93 8.46 1.27
CA ALA A 162 11.60 9.01 1.54
C ALA A 162 11.30 10.33 0.81
N ASP A 163 12.34 11.09 0.43
CA ASP A 163 12.20 12.39 -0.22
C ASP A 163 11.85 12.28 -1.70
N THR A 164 11.03 13.22 -2.16
CA THR A 164 10.62 13.36 -3.56
C THR A 164 10.47 14.83 -3.93
N LYS A 165 10.26 15.12 -5.23
CA LYS A 165 10.05 16.48 -5.72
C LYS A 165 8.73 16.59 -6.49
N TYR A 166 7.80 17.40 -5.98
CA TYR A 166 6.60 17.80 -6.72
C TYR A 166 6.97 18.76 -7.85
N PHE A 167 6.50 18.47 -9.07
CA PHE A 167 6.85 19.21 -10.29
C PHE A 167 8.36 19.36 -10.53
N GLY A 168 9.18 18.45 -9.97
CA GLY A 168 10.64 18.49 -10.08
C GLY A 168 11.35 19.57 -9.25
N LEU A 169 10.61 20.44 -8.55
CA LEU A 169 11.16 21.63 -7.89
C LEU A 169 10.79 21.74 -6.41
N ILE A 170 9.57 21.33 -6.04
CA ILE A 170 9.05 21.52 -4.68
C ILE A 170 9.37 20.27 -3.86
N PRO A 171 10.13 20.37 -2.75
CA PRO A 171 10.45 19.23 -1.92
C PRO A 171 9.17 18.62 -1.32
N GLY A 172 9.15 17.31 -1.22
CA GLY A 172 8.02 16.55 -0.72
C GLY A 172 8.46 15.19 -0.20
N LYS A 173 7.50 14.45 0.36
CA LYS A 173 7.70 13.07 0.81
C LYS A 173 6.91 12.11 -0.08
N LYS A 174 7.42 10.89 -0.25
CA LYS A 174 6.72 9.80 -0.94
C LYS A 174 5.37 9.53 -0.27
N ARG A 175 4.42 9.04 -1.07
CA ARG A 175 3.08 8.67 -0.59
C ARG A 175 2.85 7.19 -0.74
N TYR A 176 2.20 6.61 0.26
CA TYR A 176 1.91 5.19 0.33
C TYR A 176 0.41 4.99 0.46
N ILE A 177 -0.05 3.88 -0.08
CA ILE A 177 -1.41 3.36 0.09
C ILE A 177 -1.31 2.00 0.75
N LYS A 178 -2.05 1.81 1.84
CA LYS A 178 -2.12 0.58 2.62
C LYS A 178 -3.51 0.41 3.23
N ARG A 179 -3.77 -0.76 3.79
CA ARG A 179 -5.00 -1.03 4.54
C ARG A 179 -4.76 -0.83 6.03
N CYS A 180 -5.63 -0.08 6.68
CA CYS A 180 -5.61 0.12 8.12
C CYS A 180 -6.12 -1.14 8.84
N MET A 181 -5.23 -1.88 9.50
CA MET A 181 -5.59 -3.10 10.23
C MET A 181 -5.80 -2.83 11.72
N GLY A 182 -5.18 -1.79 12.28
CA GLY A 182 -5.35 -1.39 13.67
C GLY A 182 -5.44 0.11 13.85
N ARG A 183 -6.39 0.55 14.68
CA ARG A 183 -6.59 1.93 15.14
C ARG A 183 -5.85 2.18 16.46
N PRO A 184 -5.68 3.46 16.88
CA PRO A 184 -4.97 3.77 18.11
C PRO A 184 -5.57 3.08 19.34
N GLY A 185 -4.75 2.32 20.07
CA GLY A 185 -5.16 1.59 21.27
C GLY A 185 -5.71 0.18 21.03
N ASP A 186 -5.89 -0.23 19.78
CA ASP A 186 -6.29 -1.61 19.46
C ASP A 186 -5.22 -2.61 19.92
N PHE A 187 -5.67 -3.79 20.34
CA PHE A 187 -4.83 -4.95 20.55
C PHE A 187 -5.06 -5.96 19.42
N LEU A 188 -3.99 -6.40 18.77
CA LEU A 188 -4.07 -7.30 17.62
C LEU A 188 -3.23 -8.57 17.85
N TYR A 189 -3.76 -9.73 17.50
CA TYR A 189 -3.11 -11.02 17.58
C TYR A 189 -3.20 -11.76 16.24
N PHE A 190 -2.12 -12.41 15.83
CA PHE A 190 -2.01 -13.04 14.51
C PHE A 190 -2.05 -14.57 14.65
N TYR A 191 -2.99 -15.19 13.95
CA TYR A 191 -3.13 -16.65 13.91
C TYR A 191 -3.77 -17.11 12.61
N GLY A 192 -3.31 -18.22 12.05
CA GLY A 192 -3.90 -18.82 10.85
C GLY A 192 -3.90 -17.90 9.63
N GLY A 193 -2.95 -16.96 9.58
CA GLY A 193 -2.92 -15.92 8.55
C GLY A 193 -4.03 -14.88 8.70
N LYS A 194 -4.71 -14.78 9.84
CA LYS A 194 -5.75 -13.79 10.12
C LYS A 194 -5.36 -12.93 11.33
N ILE A 195 -6.11 -11.84 11.51
CA ILE A 195 -5.96 -10.93 12.65
C ILE A 195 -7.20 -11.05 13.54
N TYR A 196 -6.97 -11.24 14.83
CA TYR A 196 -7.96 -11.19 15.89
C TYR A 196 -7.62 -9.99 16.77
N GLY A 197 -8.60 -9.34 17.38
CA GLY A 197 -8.28 -8.18 18.20
C GLY A 197 -9.43 -7.60 18.99
N LEU A 198 -9.07 -6.65 19.84
CA LEU A 198 -9.97 -5.80 20.61
C LEU A 198 -9.75 -4.35 20.22
N ASP A 199 -10.84 -3.60 20.11
CA ASP A 199 -10.74 -2.15 20.01
C ASP A 199 -10.38 -1.51 21.36
N ASP A 200 -10.15 -0.21 21.34
CA ASP A 200 -9.80 0.57 22.53
C ASP A 200 -10.93 0.64 23.57
N ALA A 201 -12.15 0.24 23.22
CA ALA A 201 -13.30 0.09 24.12
C ALA A 201 -13.45 -1.35 24.64
N GLY A 202 -12.55 -2.27 24.29
CA GLY A 202 -12.58 -3.67 24.71
C GLY A 202 -13.60 -4.53 23.96
N LYS A 203 -14.12 -4.07 22.82
CA LYS A 203 -15.01 -4.86 21.96
C LYS A 203 -14.19 -5.64 20.93
N ARG A 204 -14.64 -6.85 20.61
CA ARG A 204 -14.07 -7.66 19.54
C ARG A 204 -14.08 -6.90 18.20
N ILE A 205 -12.91 -6.84 17.56
CA ILE A 205 -12.75 -6.30 16.22
C ILE A 205 -13.30 -7.31 15.22
N GLU A 206 -14.25 -6.85 14.41
CA GLU A 206 -14.74 -7.56 13.25
C GLU A 206 -14.24 -6.85 11.99
N PHE A 207 -13.45 -7.55 11.19
CA PHE A 207 -13.12 -7.10 9.86
C PHE A 207 -14.30 -7.41 8.93
N PRO A 208 -14.75 -6.46 8.09
CA PRO A 208 -15.87 -6.71 7.18
C PRO A 208 -15.63 -7.96 6.34
N SER A 209 -16.56 -8.91 6.39
CA SER A 209 -16.56 -10.15 5.58
C SER A 209 -17.00 -9.90 4.14
N VAL A 210 -17.59 -8.74 3.88
CA VAL A 210 -17.83 -8.27 2.53
C VAL A 210 -16.51 -7.67 2.06
N HIS A 211 -16.04 -8.06 0.86
CA HIS A 211 -14.95 -7.43 0.10
C HIS A 211 -13.57 -8.12 0.07
N GLY A 212 -13.49 -9.45 0.07
CA GLY A 212 -12.27 -10.17 -0.33
C GLY A 212 -11.15 -10.15 0.73
N LEU A 213 -11.35 -9.49 1.87
CA LEU A 213 -10.45 -9.47 3.02
C LEU A 213 -10.32 -10.85 3.66
N GLU A 214 -11.38 -11.64 3.61
CA GLU A 214 -11.43 -13.02 4.09
C GLU A 214 -10.42 -13.95 3.40
N ASN A 215 -9.97 -13.55 2.20
CA ASN A 215 -8.98 -14.26 1.39
C ASN A 215 -7.57 -13.68 1.51
N LEU A 216 -7.37 -12.62 2.30
CA LEU A 216 -6.06 -12.06 2.56
C LEU A 216 -5.43 -12.77 3.75
N TYR A 217 -4.12 -12.99 3.65
CA TYR A 217 -3.33 -13.54 4.72
C TYR A 217 -2.43 -12.45 5.31
N HIS A 218 -2.37 -12.43 6.63
CA HIS A 218 -1.59 -11.47 7.41
C HIS A 218 -0.49 -12.22 8.16
N VAL A 219 0.76 -11.89 7.81
CA VAL A 219 1.96 -12.38 8.49
C VAL A 219 2.54 -11.21 9.28
N PRO A 220 2.72 -11.32 10.61
CA PRO A 220 3.07 -10.19 11.46
C PRO A 220 4.49 -9.64 11.29
N TYR A 221 5.39 -10.36 10.62
CA TYR A 221 6.79 -9.96 10.46
C TYR A 221 7.37 -10.41 9.12
N ILE A 222 8.56 -9.91 8.77
CA ILE A 222 9.29 -10.27 7.54
C ILE A 222 10.42 -11.28 7.85
N SER A 223 10.99 -11.20 9.06
CA SER A 223 11.96 -12.14 9.63
C SER A 223 11.81 -12.16 11.15
N PHE A 224 12.30 -13.20 11.81
CA PHE A 224 12.29 -13.30 13.28
C PHE A 224 13.21 -12.27 13.95
N ASP A 225 14.32 -11.94 13.29
CA ASP A 225 15.29 -10.95 13.78
C ASP A 225 14.79 -9.51 13.63
N GLY A 226 13.94 -9.26 12.63
CA GLY A 226 13.55 -7.92 12.23
C GLY A 226 14.77 -7.07 11.84
N THR A 227 14.82 -5.83 12.33
CA THR A 227 16.04 -5.00 12.24
C THR A 227 16.80 -5.04 13.56
N THR A 228 18.13 -5.00 13.50
CA THR A 228 18.98 -5.04 14.69
C THR A 228 19.68 -3.70 14.93
N SER A 229 19.86 -3.33 16.19
CA SER A 229 20.71 -2.19 16.58
C SER A 229 21.55 -2.53 17.79
N SER A 230 22.83 -2.16 17.78
CA SER A 230 23.74 -2.34 18.88
C SER A 230 24.09 -1.01 19.55
N HIS A 231 24.18 -1.02 20.88
CA HIS A 231 24.65 0.10 21.67
C HIS A 231 25.45 -0.41 22.88
N THR A 232 26.32 0.43 23.44
CA THR A 232 27.14 0.09 24.60
C THR A 232 26.66 0.86 25.82
N GLU A 233 26.46 0.15 26.93
CA GLU A 233 26.10 0.72 28.23
C GLU A 233 27.13 0.27 29.26
N GLY A 234 28.05 1.17 29.63
CA GLY A 234 29.18 0.84 30.49
C GLY A 234 30.11 -0.19 29.83
N GLN A 235 30.27 -1.36 30.46
CA GLN A 235 31.05 -2.49 29.91
C GLN A 235 30.18 -3.49 29.13
N LYS A 236 28.88 -3.22 28.99
CA LYS A 236 27.94 -4.14 28.35
C LYS A 236 27.63 -3.73 26.91
N THR A 237 27.67 -4.68 25.98
CA THR A 237 27.13 -4.50 24.63
C THR A 237 25.72 -5.04 24.59
N ILE A 238 24.75 -4.17 24.25
CA ILE A 238 23.33 -4.51 24.14
C ILE A 238 22.97 -4.53 22.67
N ILE A 239 22.25 -5.57 22.25
CA ILE A 239 21.77 -5.74 20.89
C ILE A 239 20.26 -5.93 20.92
N ASP A 240 19.54 -4.98 20.37
CA ASP A 240 18.08 -5.01 20.29
C ASP A 240 17.63 -5.54 18.92
N PHE A 241 16.63 -6.43 18.95
CA PHE A 241 15.90 -6.98 17.82
C PHE A 241 14.55 -6.26 17.73
N LYS A 242 14.26 -5.69 16.56
CA LYS A 242 13.12 -4.79 16.38
C LYS A 242 12.07 -5.39 15.45
N GLN A 243 10.83 -5.44 15.93
CA GLN A 243 9.64 -5.73 15.14
C GLN A 243 8.79 -4.46 15.06
N PHE A 244 8.17 -4.18 13.91
CA PHE A 244 7.44 -2.92 13.69
C PHE A 244 8.26 -1.66 14.06
N ASN A 245 9.58 -1.72 13.83
CA ASN A 245 10.55 -0.69 14.21
C ASN A 245 10.57 -0.32 15.73
N GLN A 246 10.15 -1.26 16.59
CA GLN A 246 10.23 -1.16 18.04
C GLN A 246 11.04 -2.32 18.60
N SER A 247 11.84 -2.08 19.64
CA SER A 247 12.65 -3.12 20.29
C SER A 247 11.74 -4.09 21.06
N TYR A 248 11.72 -5.35 20.63
CA TYR A 248 10.95 -6.43 21.25
C TYR A 248 11.83 -7.56 21.78
N GLY A 249 13.07 -7.67 21.29
CA GLY A 249 14.05 -8.64 21.76
C GLY A 249 15.36 -7.97 22.09
N ARG A 250 16.14 -8.55 23.01
CA ARG A 250 17.43 -8.02 23.46
C ARG A 250 18.40 -9.13 23.85
N LEU A 251 19.67 -8.93 23.49
CA LEU A 251 20.82 -9.69 23.98
C LEU A 251 21.82 -8.77 24.65
N ILE A 252 22.44 -9.22 25.75
CA ILE A 252 23.41 -8.45 26.55
C ILE A 252 24.72 -9.24 26.64
N PHE A 253 25.85 -8.58 26.38
CA PHE A 253 27.22 -9.14 26.45
C PHE A 253 28.11 -8.29 27.39
N PRO A 254 29.16 -8.82 28.05
CA PRO A 254 29.57 -10.22 28.06
C PRO A 254 28.57 -11.07 28.86
N GLN A 255 28.27 -12.28 28.35
CA GLN A 255 27.33 -13.19 28.98
C GLN A 255 28.04 -13.99 30.09
N THR A 256 27.67 -13.80 31.36
CA THR A 256 28.05 -14.71 32.45
C THR A 256 27.21 -16.01 32.41
N SER A 257 25.99 -15.91 31.88
CA SER A 257 25.09 -16.99 31.46
C SER A 257 24.17 -16.44 30.35
N MET A 258 23.70 -17.27 29.42
CA MET A 258 22.82 -16.80 28.34
C MET A 258 21.37 -16.74 28.81
N TYR A 259 20.83 -15.54 29.00
CA TYR A 259 19.40 -15.32 28.87
C TYR A 259 19.17 -14.11 27.96
N GLY A 260 18.44 -14.33 26.87
CA GLY A 260 17.88 -13.26 26.08
C GLY A 260 16.68 -12.67 26.79
N GLN A 261 16.33 -11.44 26.45
CA GLN A 261 15.17 -10.75 27.02
C GLN A 261 14.20 -10.34 25.94
N PHE A 262 12.91 -10.42 26.21
CA PHE A 262 11.88 -9.84 25.36
C PHE A 262 11.17 -8.70 26.08
N PHE A 263 10.63 -7.77 25.31
CA PHE A 263 9.92 -6.61 25.84
C PHE A 263 8.42 -6.82 25.76
N ASP A 264 7.76 -6.70 26.90
CA ASP A 264 6.31 -6.80 27.01
C ASP A 264 5.80 -5.88 28.13
N HIS A 265 4.64 -5.25 27.92
CA HIS A 265 4.00 -4.32 28.87
C HIS A 265 4.93 -3.29 29.55
N LYS A 266 5.89 -2.72 28.80
CA LYS A 266 6.88 -1.72 29.25
C LYS A 266 8.06 -2.27 30.08
N GLU A 267 8.17 -3.58 30.21
CA GLU A 267 9.22 -4.23 30.98
C GLU A 267 9.97 -5.26 30.13
N TRP A 268 11.21 -5.54 30.52
CA TRP A 268 12.04 -6.57 29.90
C TRP A 268 11.96 -7.84 30.73
N HIS A 269 11.49 -8.91 30.11
CA HIS A 269 11.32 -10.24 30.71
C HIS A 269 12.39 -11.20 30.17
N GLN A 270 12.74 -12.22 30.93
CA GLN A 270 13.66 -13.26 30.46
C GLN A 270 12.96 -14.17 29.45
N ASP A 271 13.62 -14.48 28.36
CA ASP A 271 13.14 -15.45 27.38
C ASP A 271 13.33 -16.87 27.93
N GLU A 272 12.23 -17.56 28.22
CA GLU A 272 12.22 -18.89 28.82
C GLU A 272 11.52 -19.93 27.91
N PRO A 273 12.17 -20.39 26.83
CA PRO A 273 11.53 -21.28 25.85
C PRO A 273 10.93 -22.56 26.44
N ASN A 274 11.48 -23.12 27.52
CA ASN A 274 10.93 -24.34 28.14
C ASN A 274 9.51 -24.13 28.69
N LYS A 275 9.17 -22.93 29.18
CA LYS A 275 7.83 -22.61 29.70
C LYS A 275 6.75 -22.61 28.63
N LEU A 276 7.13 -22.54 27.34
CA LEU A 276 6.18 -22.63 26.22
C LEU A 276 5.52 -24.02 26.09
N LYS A 277 6.04 -25.06 26.75
CA LYS A 277 5.45 -26.40 26.76
C LYS A 277 4.11 -26.43 27.49
N ASP A 278 3.98 -25.57 28.49
CA ASP A 278 2.82 -25.52 29.39
C ASP A 278 1.92 -24.33 29.04
N PRO A 279 0.59 -24.46 29.22
CA PRO A 279 -0.31 -23.32 29.13
C PRO A 279 0.10 -22.20 30.09
N HIS A 280 0.11 -20.98 29.60
CA HIS A 280 0.47 -19.78 30.36
C HIS A 280 -0.47 -18.63 29.98
N LEU A 281 -0.66 -17.69 30.91
CA LEU A 281 -1.60 -16.58 30.73
C LEU A 281 -0.92 -15.30 30.21
N SER A 282 0.40 -15.22 30.27
CA SER A 282 1.20 -14.07 29.82
C SER A 282 2.42 -14.55 29.05
N PRO A 283 2.99 -13.73 28.14
CA PRO A 283 4.18 -14.10 27.38
C PRO A 283 5.31 -14.60 28.29
N VAL A 284 5.89 -15.76 27.95
CA VAL A 284 7.05 -16.33 28.65
C VAL A 284 8.29 -16.40 27.75
N SER A 285 8.11 -16.13 26.46
CA SER A 285 9.17 -16.14 25.46
C SER A 285 8.91 -15.07 24.40
N TYR A 286 9.98 -14.66 23.71
CA TYR A 286 9.89 -13.86 22.49
C TYR A 286 8.96 -14.49 21.44
N ALA A 287 8.82 -15.82 21.43
CA ALA A 287 7.92 -16.55 20.54
C ALA A 287 6.42 -16.24 20.78
N ASP A 288 6.02 -15.80 21.98
CA ASP A 288 4.61 -15.55 22.29
C ASP A 288 4.11 -14.21 21.75
N LEU A 289 5.02 -13.28 21.47
CA LEU A 289 4.67 -11.92 21.08
C LEU A 289 3.80 -11.91 19.82
N PHE A 290 2.59 -11.36 19.96
CA PHE A 290 1.62 -11.10 18.89
C PHE A 290 1.42 -12.26 17.90
N GLY A 291 1.53 -13.50 18.39
CA GLY A 291 1.31 -14.72 17.62
C GLY A 291 2.52 -15.17 16.80
N MET A 292 3.72 -14.69 17.09
CA MET A 292 4.94 -15.07 16.36
C MET A 292 5.15 -16.58 16.30
N GLY A 293 4.88 -17.30 17.40
CA GLY A 293 5.01 -18.75 17.50
C GLY A 293 4.03 -19.55 16.65
N ASN A 294 3.00 -18.92 16.06
CA ASN A 294 2.06 -19.59 15.15
C ASN A 294 2.60 -19.69 13.71
N TYR A 295 3.73 -19.06 13.43
CA TYR A 295 4.31 -18.92 12.11
C TYR A 295 5.75 -19.44 12.11
N ALA A 296 6.17 -19.96 10.96
CA ALA A 296 7.51 -20.46 10.72
C ALA A 296 8.08 -19.85 9.45
N MET A 297 9.40 -19.87 9.31
CA MET A 297 10.10 -19.62 8.06
C MET A 297 10.57 -20.92 7.42
N VAL A 298 10.39 -21.09 6.12
CA VAL A 298 10.57 -22.39 5.46
C VAL A 298 11.46 -22.34 4.22
N ARG A 299 12.19 -23.42 3.95
CA ARG A 299 12.89 -23.68 2.68
C ARG A 299 12.80 -25.16 2.32
N ILE A 300 13.06 -25.48 1.07
CA ILE A 300 13.12 -26.87 0.61
C ILE A 300 14.59 -27.29 0.48
N LEU A 301 14.95 -28.38 1.16
CA LEU A 301 16.25 -29.01 1.09
C LEU A 301 16.19 -30.25 0.22
N THR A 302 17.24 -30.46 -0.57
CA THR A 302 17.55 -31.79 -1.13
C THR A 302 17.94 -32.75 0.00
N GLU A 303 17.85 -34.05 -0.25
CA GLU A 303 18.28 -35.06 0.72
C GLU A 303 19.73 -34.85 1.20
N HIS A 304 20.66 -34.54 0.29
CA HIS A 304 22.06 -34.26 0.64
C HIS A 304 22.16 -33.08 1.62
N GLN A 305 21.50 -31.96 1.31
CA GLN A 305 21.46 -30.78 2.15
C GLN A 305 20.82 -31.05 3.52
N ALA A 306 19.72 -31.83 3.53
CA ALA A 306 19.05 -32.22 4.76
C ALA A 306 19.99 -33.04 5.67
N ARG A 307 20.73 -34.02 5.11
CA ARG A 307 21.74 -34.82 5.84
C ARG A 307 22.90 -33.98 6.38
N THR A 308 23.26 -32.88 5.70
CA THR A 308 24.32 -31.98 6.18
C THR A 308 23.95 -31.24 7.46
N SER A 309 22.66 -30.97 7.68
CA SER A 309 22.21 -30.06 8.75
C SER A 309 21.31 -30.71 9.80
N HIS A 310 20.74 -31.89 9.50
CA HIS A 310 19.75 -32.56 10.33
C HIS A 310 20.00 -34.07 10.35
N LEU A 311 19.63 -34.72 11.45
CA LEU A 311 19.55 -36.16 11.51
C LEU A 311 18.26 -36.61 10.82
N LEU A 312 18.38 -37.41 9.76
CA LEU A 312 17.21 -37.93 9.05
C LEU A 312 16.59 -39.11 9.81
N PRO A 313 15.28 -39.09 10.07
CA PRO A 313 14.61 -40.15 10.82
C PRO A 313 14.57 -41.49 10.07
N ASN A 314 14.62 -41.48 8.73
CA ASN A 314 14.62 -42.70 7.90
C ASN A 314 15.58 -42.56 6.70
N PRO A 315 16.87 -42.90 6.85
CA PRO A 315 17.87 -42.74 5.80
C PRO A 315 17.68 -43.62 4.55
N GLY A 316 16.65 -44.48 4.50
CA GLY A 316 16.26 -45.29 3.34
C GLY A 316 14.90 -44.97 2.73
N SER A 317 14.25 -43.88 3.15
CA SER A 317 12.96 -43.43 2.59
C SER A 317 13.09 -43.04 1.11
N PRO A 318 12.10 -43.31 0.23
CA PRO A 318 12.10 -42.83 -1.15
C PRO A 318 12.01 -41.29 -1.26
N THR A 319 11.82 -40.58 -0.14
CA THR A 319 11.73 -39.12 -0.10
C THR A 319 13.08 -38.45 -0.33
N LYS A 320 13.20 -37.74 -1.45
CA LYS A 320 14.44 -37.05 -1.89
C LYS A 320 14.51 -35.57 -1.51
N VAL A 321 13.44 -35.02 -0.94
CA VAL A 321 13.31 -33.60 -0.61
C VAL A 321 12.56 -33.38 0.70
N TYR A 322 12.95 -32.36 1.45
CA TYR A 322 12.42 -32.06 2.77
C TYR A 322 12.09 -30.57 2.86
N LEU A 323 10.97 -30.23 3.48
CA LEU A 323 10.68 -28.88 3.92
C LEU A 323 11.38 -28.68 5.26
N GLU A 324 12.38 -27.81 5.31
CA GLU A 324 12.94 -27.34 6.58
C GLU A 324 12.06 -26.22 7.11
N ILE A 325 11.57 -26.41 8.33
CA ILE A 325 10.71 -25.49 9.05
C ILE A 325 11.52 -24.90 10.20
N CYS A 326 11.81 -23.60 10.11
CA CYS A 326 12.44 -22.80 11.16
C CYS A 326 11.32 -22.10 11.94
N HIS A 327 11.06 -22.51 13.18
CA HIS A 327 9.94 -22.05 14.02
C HIS A 327 10.42 -21.67 15.43
N THR A 328 9.50 -21.18 16.27
CA THR A 328 9.77 -20.83 17.67
C THR A 328 10.99 -19.91 17.79
N ALA A 329 10.85 -18.67 17.31
CA ALA A 329 11.87 -17.64 17.48
C ALA A 329 12.14 -17.41 18.97
N ASN A 330 13.40 -17.38 19.35
CA ASN A 330 13.82 -17.30 20.74
C ASN A 330 15.13 -16.53 20.84
N LEU A 331 15.46 -16.07 22.04
CA LEU A 331 16.66 -15.32 22.34
C LEU A 331 17.58 -16.06 23.31
N SER A 332 17.08 -17.13 23.95
CA SER A 332 17.82 -17.93 24.93
C SER A 332 18.24 -19.30 24.42
N TYR A 333 17.35 -20.06 23.76
CA TYR A 333 17.65 -21.42 23.28
C TYR A 333 16.78 -21.85 22.07
N PRO A 334 17.38 -22.33 20.95
CA PRO A 334 18.82 -22.46 20.69
C PRO A 334 19.61 -21.14 20.73
N LYS A 335 20.87 -21.22 21.13
CA LYS A 335 21.70 -20.03 21.40
C LYS A 335 21.87 -19.17 20.13
N PRO A 336 21.61 -17.85 20.18
CA PRO A 336 21.84 -16.96 19.04
C PRO A 336 23.28 -17.04 18.52
N LEU A 337 23.45 -16.93 17.20
CA LEU A 337 24.78 -16.92 16.58
C LEU A 337 25.21 -15.50 16.28
N LEU A 338 26.49 -15.21 16.50
CA LEU A 338 27.14 -14.05 15.91
C LEU A 338 27.52 -14.38 14.47
N ARG A 339 26.81 -13.81 13.50
CA ARG A 339 27.15 -13.93 12.08
C ARG A 339 28.04 -12.77 11.67
N HIS A 340 28.98 -13.04 10.78
CA HIS A 340 29.71 -11.99 10.09
C HIS A 340 28.85 -11.51 8.93
N TYR A 341 28.48 -10.25 8.94
CA TYR A 341 27.88 -9.59 7.78
C TYR A 341 28.79 -8.43 7.39
N GLU A 342 29.37 -8.51 6.19
CA GLU A 342 30.44 -7.62 5.73
C GLU A 342 31.60 -7.54 6.73
N HIS A 343 31.77 -6.40 7.41
CA HIS A 343 32.82 -6.13 8.40
C HIS A 343 32.29 -6.01 9.84
N GLN A 344 31.02 -6.36 10.08
CA GLN A 344 30.39 -6.27 11.41
C GLN A 344 29.87 -7.65 11.87
N LEU A 345 30.10 -7.96 13.15
CA LEU A 345 29.47 -9.08 13.83
C LEU A 345 28.03 -8.69 14.18
N SER A 346 27.05 -9.34 13.54
CA SER A 346 25.63 -9.13 13.80
C SER A 346 25.04 -10.41 14.41
N PRO A 347 24.45 -10.36 15.61
CA PRO A 347 23.76 -11.53 16.16
C PRO A 347 22.51 -11.83 15.34
N ALA A 348 22.22 -13.11 15.21
CA ALA A 348 21.00 -13.61 14.60
C ALA A 348 20.35 -14.63 15.54
N ILE A 349 19.04 -14.54 15.68
CA ILE A 349 18.21 -15.52 16.37
C ILE A 349 18.41 -16.89 15.73
N GLN A 350 18.49 -17.91 16.58
CA GLN A 350 18.43 -19.29 16.14
C GLN A 350 17.04 -19.86 16.45
N PRO A 351 16.13 -19.92 15.46
CA PRO A 351 14.88 -20.63 15.64
C PRO A 351 15.13 -22.13 15.79
N MET A 352 14.19 -22.82 16.41
CA MET A 352 14.12 -24.27 16.37
C MET A 352 13.88 -24.73 14.93
N LYS A 353 14.39 -25.92 14.59
CA LYS A 353 14.32 -26.45 13.22
C LYS A 353 13.80 -27.86 13.21
N THR A 354 12.93 -28.14 12.26
CA THR A 354 12.41 -29.48 12.00
C THR A 354 12.28 -29.74 10.51
N LEU A 355 12.20 -31.02 10.14
CA LEU A 355 12.06 -31.46 8.76
C LEU A 355 10.72 -32.15 8.55
N LEU A 356 10.04 -31.76 7.47
CA LEU A 356 8.83 -32.39 6.98
C LEU A 356 9.09 -32.98 5.58
N PRO A 357 9.03 -34.32 5.40
CA PRO A 357 9.22 -34.95 4.10
C PRO A 357 8.22 -34.44 3.05
N LEU A 358 8.69 -34.14 1.83
CA LEU A 358 7.82 -33.70 0.73
C LEU A 358 7.54 -34.85 -0.25
N ARG A 359 6.25 -35.12 -0.49
CA ARG A 359 5.79 -35.96 -1.61
C ARG A 359 5.73 -35.13 -2.90
N LYS A 360 5.65 -35.81 -4.04
CA LYS A 360 5.57 -35.18 -5.36
C LYS A 360 4.35 -34.25 -5.50
N GLU A 361 3.21 -34.63 -4.91
CA GLU A 361 2.01 -33.80 -4.87
C GLU A 361 2.21 -32.50 -4.10
N HIS A 362 2.97 -32.49 -2.99
CA HIS A 362 3.24 -31.27 -2.23
C HIS A 362 4.10 -30.30 -3.05
N LEU A 363 5.13 -30.80 -3.75
CA LEU A 363 5.91 -29.98 -4.68
C LEU A 363 5.05 -29.43 -5.81
N HIS A 364 4.09 -30.21 -6.32
CA HIS A 364 3.16 -29.75 -7.34
C HIS A 364 2.24 -28.63 -6.82
N LEU A 365 1.71 -28.77 -5.60
CA LEU A 365 0.91 -27.72 -4.95
C LEU A 365 1.73 -26.45 -4.71
N ILE A 366 2.99 -26.58 -4.27
CA ILE A 366 3.91 -25.44 -4.11
C ILE A 366 4.15 -24.75 -5.46
N ARG A 367 4.41 -25.51 -6.54
CA ARG A 367 4.55 -24.95 -7.89
C ARG A 367 3.30 -24.19 -8.32
N ASN A 368 2.12 -24.78 -8.12
CA ASN A 368 0.84 -24.19 -8.54
C ASN A 368 0.42 -22.97 -7.70
N ASN A 369 1.11 -22.70 -6.59
CA ASN A 369 0.86 -21.53 -5.74
C ASN A 369 2.10 -20.65 -5.57
N LEU A 370 3.14 -20.86 -6.39
CA LEU A 370 4.38 -20.09 -6.31
C LEU A 370 4.09 -18.61 -6.53
N THR A 371 4.56 -17.78 -5.62
CA THR A 371 4.51 -16.31 -5.73
C THR A 371 5.90 -15.77 -5.52
N THR A 372 6.37 -14.85 -6.37
CA THR A 372 7.72 -14.27 -6.26
C THR A 372 7.65 -12.76 -6.37
N SER A 373 8.64 -12.05 -5.84
CA SER A 373 8.91 -10.70 -6.35
C SER A 373 9.30 -10.75 -7.82
N ARG A 374 9.33 -9.58 -8.45
CA ARG A 374 9.88 -9.41 -9.79
C ARG A 374 11.33 -9.86 -9.82
N PHE A 375 11.72 -10.44 -10.95
CA PHE A 375 13.08 -10.83 -11.26
C PHE A 375 13.37 -10.60 -12.74
N ILE A 376 14.66 -10.48 -13.07
CA ILE A 376 15.08 -10.20 -14.44
C ILE A 376 15.87 -11.39 -14.96
N VAL A 377 15.52 -11.86 -16.14
CA VAL A 377 16.32 -12.81 -16.90
C VAL A 377 17.16 -12.04 -17.90
N ALA A 378 18.47 -12.28 -17.88
CA ALA A 378 19.42 -11.73 -18.82
C ALA A 378 20.50 -12.78 -19.11
N GLN A 379 20.78 -13.03 -20.39
CA GLN A 379 21.81 -14.00 -20.81
C GLN A 379 21.60 -15.40 -20.21
N GLY A 380 20.34 -15.85 -20.16
CA GLY A 380 19.97 -17.16 -19.63
C GLY A 380 20.11 -17.32 -18.11
N CYS A 381 20.27 -16.22 -17.38
CA CYS A 381 20.40 -16.20 -15.91
C CYS A 381 19.34 -15.28 -15.30
N ALA A 382 18.74 -15.70 -14.18
CA ALA A 382 17.76 -14.95 -13.42
C ALA A 382 18.41 -14.22 -12.24
N TYR A 383 18.12 -12.93 -12.11
CA TYR A 383 18.66 -12.01 -11.11
C TYR A 383 17.53 -11.35 -10.35
N LYS A 384 17.81 -10.95 -9.10
CA LYS A 384 16.92 -10.06 -8.33
C LYS A 384 16.61 -8.81 -9.15
N TYR A 385 15.34 -8.40 -9.17
CA TYR A 385 14.96 -7.15 -9.81
C TYR A 385 15.57 -5.95 -9.08
N HIS A 386 16.19 -5.06 -9.85
CA HIS A 386 16.63 -3.74 -9.39
C HIS A 386 16.02 -2.69 -10.32
N GLN A 387 15.62 -1.55 -9.75
CA GLN A 387 15.06 -0.44 -10.53
C GLN A 387 16.10 0.23 -11.46
N PHE A 388 17.39 0.01 -11.18
CA PHE A 388 18.53 0.50 -11.96
C PHE A 388 19.23 -0.64 -12.72
N LYS A 389 20.27 -0.29 -13.50
CA LYS A 389 21.02 -1.22 -14.35
C LYS A 389 21.54 -2.41 -13.54
N ILE A 390 21.17 -3.62 -13.95
CA ILE A 390 21.63 -4.84 -13.31
C ILE A 390 23.10 -5.06 -13.66
N ASN A 391 23.91 -5.31 -12.64
CA ASN A 391 25.23 -5.88 -12.85
C ASN A 391 25.08 -7.37 -13.18
N THR A 392 25.33 -7.75 -14.43
CA THR A 392 25.29 -9.15 -14.88
C THR A 392 26.67 -9.84 -14.85
N SER A 393 27.65 -9.23 -14.19
CA SER A 393 29.03 -9.72 -14.13
C SER A 393 29.50 -9.97 -12.68
N GLY A 394 30.60 -10.72 -12.55
CA GLY A 394 31.24 -11.02 -11.27
C GLY A 394 30.32 -11.76 -10.29
N ILE A 395 30.22 -11.24 -9.06
CA ILE A 395 29.49 -11.83 -7.93
C ILE A 395 28.01 -12.04 -8.27
N ALA A 396 27.36 -11.06 -8.91
CA ALA A 396 25.94 -11.16 -9.24
C ALA A 396 25.62 -12.37 -10.13
N LYS A 397 26.52 -12.71 -11.07
CA LYS A 397 26.38 -13.90 -11.92
C LYS A 397 26.60 -15.21 -11.16
N ALA A 398 27.51 -15.23 -10.18
CA ALA A 398 27.73 -16.39 -9.33
C ALA A 398 26.49 -16.75 -8.48
N TYR A 399 25.68 -15.75 -8.14
CA TYR A 399 24.44 -15.89 -7.40
C TYR A 399 23.20 -15.94 -8.32
N ALA A 400 23.33 -16.03 -9.64
CA ALA A 400 22.17 -16.06 -10.53
C ALA A 400 21.56 -17.47 -10.67
N ILE A 401 20.25 -17.56 -10.89
CA ILE A 401 19.57 -18.83 -11.19
C ILE A 401 19.69 -19.13 -12.67
N LEU A 402 20.10 -20.33 -13.06
CA LEU A 402 20.23 -20.69 -14.48
C LEU A 402 18.85 -20.95 -15.11
N LEU A 403 18.47 -20.11 -16.07
CA LEU A 403 17.24 -20.20 -16.86
C LEU A 403 17.54 -20.05 -18.37
N PRO A 404 18.35 -20.94 -18.97
CA PRO A 404 18.93 -20.73 -20.32
C PRO A 404 17.90 -20.67 -21.46
N LYS A 405 16.71 -21.26 -21.26
CA LYS A 405 15.63 -21.27 -22.26
C LYS A 405 14.70 -20.06 -22.14
N VAL A 406 14.80 -19.28 -21.08
CA VAL A 406 13.91 -18.15 -20.82
C VAL A 406 14.44 -16.92 -21.56
N PRO A 407 13.63 -16.25 -22.40
CA PRO A 407 14.04 -15.02 -23.06
C PRO A 407 14.37 -13.91 -22.06
N ASP A 408 15.28 -13.02 -22.44
CA ASP A 408 15.61 -11.85 -21.63
C ASP A 408 14.37 -10.98 -21.37
N GLY A 409 14.19 -10.52 -20.13
CA GLY A 409 13.01 -9.77 -19.73
C GLY A 409 12.80 -9.73 -18.21
N CYS A 410 11.76 -9.02 -17.78
CA CYS A 410 11.34 -8.96 -16.39
C CYS A 410 10.12 -9.86 -16.19
N TYR A 411 10.13 -10.68 -15.14
CA TYR A 411 9.11 -11.70 -14.88
C TYR A 411 8.74 -11.76 -13.40
N GLU A 412 7.59 -12.35 -13.10
CA GLU A 412 7.16 -12.68 -11.73
C GLU A 412 6.20 -13.88 -11.75
N TYR A 413 6.09 -14.58 -10.61
CA TYR A 413 5.03 -15.54 -10.35
C TYR A 413 4.01 -14.98 -9.36
N SER A 414 2.74 -15.31 -9.57
CA SER A 414 1.63 -14.92 -8.69
C SER A 414 0.63 -16.05 -8.67
N LYS A 415 0.50 -16.74 -7.53
CA LYS A 415 -0.37 -17.92 -7.37
C LYS A 415 -0.15 -18.97 -8.47
N GLY A 416 1.12 -19.32 -8.69
CA GLY A 416 1.57 -20.32 -9.68
C GLY A 416 1.58 -19.85 -11.14
N GLU A 417 0.88 -18.76 -11.45
CA GLU A 417 0.86 -18.21 -12.80
C GLU A 417 2.08 -17.32 -13.05
N ALA A 418 2.73 -17.49 -14.20
CA ALA A 418 3.90 -16.74 -14.60
C ALA A 418 3.52 -15.55 -15.49
N TYR A 419 4.14 -14.40 -15.26
CA TYR A 419 3.87 -13.16 -15.95
C TYR A 419 5.16 -12.52 -16.47
N GLN A 420 5.11 -11.90 -17.64
CA GLN A 420 6.12 -10.97 -18.11
C GLN A 420 5.69 -9.54 -17.79
N ILE A 421 6.62 -8.73 -17.32
CA ILE A 421 6.42 -7.30 -17.07
C ILE A 421 6.85 -6.54 -18.32
N GLY A 422 5.89 -5.89 -18.97
CA GLY A 422 6.15 -5.02 -20.11
C GLY A 422 6.28 -3.55 -19.72
N PHE A 423 6.12 -2.69 -20.73
CA PHE A 423 6.21 -1.24 -20.55
C PHE A 423 5.15 -0.72 -19.57
N GLY A 424 5.53 0.25 -18.74
CA GLY A 424 4.65 0.84 -17.73
C GLY A 424 4.25 -0.14 -16.61
N GLU A 425 5.06 -1.17 -16.35
CA GLU A 425 4.77 -2.20 -15.32
C GLU A 425 3.53 -3.07 -15.58
N ILE A 426 3.03 -3.10 -16.82
CA ILE A 426 1.88 -3.93 -17.20
C ILE A 426 2.28 -5.40 -17.24
N ARG A 427 1.45 -6.25 -16.65
CA ARG A 427 1.63 -7.71 -16.60
C ARG A 427 0.97 -8.41 -17.78
N TYR A 428 1.72 -9.27 -18.44
CA TYR A 428 1.25 -10.17 -19.49
C TYR A 428 1.38 -11.60 -19.02
N LYS A 429 0.25 -12.30 -18.88
CA LYS A 429 0.25 -13.71 -18.51
C LYS A 429 0.95 -14.53 -19.58
N LEU A 430 1.88 -15.38 -19.16
CA LEU A 430 2.65 -16.23 -20.07
C LEU A 430 1.82 -17.43 -20.53
N LYS A 431 2.05 -17.84 -21.78
CA LYS A 431 1.43 -19.04 -22.37
C LYS A 431 1.99 -20.32 -21.72
N SER A 432 1.23 -21.41 -21.76
CA SER A 432 1.63 -22.73 -21.26
C SER A 432 2.85 -23.35 -21.98
N SER A 433 3.20 -22.83 -23.16
CA SER A 433 4.42 -23.21 -23.90
C SER A 433 5.68 -22.50 -23.42
N HIS A 434 5.56 -21.44 -22.63
CA HIS A 434 6.71 -20.67 -22.16
C HIS A 434 7.54 -21.48 -21.14
N PRO A 435 8.89 -21.44 -21.16
CA PRO A 435 9.69 -22.27 -20.24
C PRO A 435 9.41 -22.02 -18.76
N LEU A 436 9.09 -20.78 -18.36
CA LEU A 436 8.66 -20.44 -17.00
C LEU A 436 7.33 -21.11 -16.58
N THR A 437 6.49 -21.57 -17.50
CA THR A 437 5.28 -22.32 -17.14
C THR A 437 5.52 -23.83 -17.05
N GLN A 438 6.72 -24.29 -17.43
CA GLN A 438 7.13 -25.70 -17.50
C GLN A 438 8.31 -26.01 -16.56
N LEU A 439 8.28 -25.46 -15.35
CA LEU A 439 9.33 -25.68 -14.36
C LEU A 439 9.44 -27.16 -13.98
N ASN A 440 10.68 -27.66 -13.92
CA ASN A 440 11.00 -28.93 -13.27
C ASN A 440 11.16 -28.75 -11.75
N ASP A 441 11.21 -29.86 -11.01
CA ASP A 441 11.26 -29.86 -9.54
C ASP A 441 12.47 -29.06 -9.00
N LYS A 442 13.64 -29.16 -9.65
CA LYS A 442 14.84 -28.39 -9.24
C LYS A 442 14.59 -26.89 -9.34
N GLN A 443 14.01 -26.43 -10.45
CA GLN A 443 13.72 -25.02 -10.65
C GLN A 443 12.64 -24.52 -9.68
N VAL A 444 11.62 -25.33 -9.38
CA VAL A 444 10.62 -24.99 -8.36
C VAL A 444 11.28 -24.79 -7.00
N ILE A 445 12.19 -25.68 -6.61
CA ILE A 445 12.93 -25.59 -5.35
C ILE A 445 13.81 -24.33 -5.30
N GLU A 446 14.57 -24.05 -6.35
CA GLU A 446 15.42 -22.85 -6.43
C GLU A 446 14.59 -21.56 -6.35
N LEU A 447 13.49 -21.47 -7.10
CA LEU A 447 12.61 -20.30 -7.11
C LEU A 447 11.85 -20.13 -5.78
N PHE A 448 11.47 -21.24 -5.14
CA PHE A 448 10.88 -21.22 -3.81
C PHE A 448 11.88 -20.68 -2.77
N ASN A 449 13.10 -21.22 -2.76
CA ASN A 449 14.14 -20.89 -1.79
C ASN A 449 14.70 -19.48 -1.93
N CYS A 450 14.62 -18.86 -3.12
CA CYS A 450 14.94 -17.45 -3.30
C CYS A 450 14.02 -16.51 -2.50
N GLY A 451 12.96 -17.05 -1.90
CA GLY A 451 12.13 -16.33 -0.96
C GLY A 451 11.25 -15.28 -1.63
N ILE A 452 10.65 -14.45 -0.79
CA ILE A 452 9.78 -13.35 -1.20
C ILE A 452 10.56 -12.33 -2.04
N ASN A 453 11.81 -12.04 -1.65
CA ASN A 453 12.65 -11.00 -2.26
C ASN A 453 13.42 -11.42 -3.53
N PHE A 454 13.19 -12.63 -4.03
CA PHE A 454 13.94 -13.24 -5.14
C PHE A 454 15.45 -13.06 -4.96
N SER A 455 16.00 -13.55 -3.85
CA SER A 455 17.43 -13.47 -3.56
C SER A 455 18.00 -14.87 -3.34
N SER A 456 18.91 -15.27 -4.20
CA SER A 456 19.61 -16.55 -4.15
C SER A 456 20.55 -16.70 -2.97
N ILE A 457 20.82 -15.65 -2.19
CA ILE A 457 21.53 -15.78 -0.91
C ILE A 457 20.80 -16.73 0.05
N TYR A 458 19.47 -16.86 -0.10
CA TYR A 458 18.64 -17.77 0.67
C TYR A 458 18.68 -19.21 0.17
N ASN A 459 19.26 -19.46 -1.02
CA ASN A 459 19.42 -20.82 -1.53
C ASN A 459 20.46 -21.56 -0.68
N PRO A 460 20.11 -22.71 -0.08
CA PRO A 460 20.93 -23.36 0.92
C PRO A 460 22.01 -24.26 0.30
N VAL A 461 22.95 -23.70 -0.48
CA VAL A 461 24.07 -24.48 -1.03
C VAL A 461 24.80 -25.23 0.09
N ASN A 462 25.10 -24.52 1.19
CA ASN A 462 25.42 -25.11 2.48
C ASN A 462 24.37 -24.65 3.52
N PRO A 463 23.45 -25.54 3.95
CA PRO A 463 22.37 -25.17 4.87
C PRO A 463 22.83 -24.65 6.23
N LEU A 464 24.04 -25.00 6.68
CA LEU A 464 24.63 -24.56 7.95
C LEU A 464 25.08 -23.10 7.93
N GLN A 465 25.46 -22.60 6.75
CA GLN A 465 25.95 -21.23 6.57
C GLN A 465 24.90 -20.30 5.95
N ALA A 466 23.86 -20.88 5.36
CA ALA A 466 22.80 -20.12 4.73
C ALA A 466 22.03 -19.21 5.72
N PRO A 467 21.54 -18.05 5.27
CA PRO A 467 20.65 -17.19 6.06
C PRO A 467 19.34 -17.91 6.38
N LEU A 468 18.58 -17.35 7.33
CA LEU A 468 17.24 -17.85 7.63
C LEU A 468 16.38 -17.82 6.37
N PRO A 469 15.50 -18.81 6.16
CA PRO A 469 14.65 -18.85 5.00
C PRO A 469 13.77 -17.60 4.89
N ASN A 470 13.45 -17.17 3.67
CA ASN A 470 12.61 -16.00 3.40
C ASN A 470 11.26 -16.40 2.76
N ARG A 471 10.70 -17.53 3.19
CA ARG A 471 9.31 -17.97 2.96
C ARG A 471 8.71 -18.29 4.30
N TYR A 472 7.39 -18.33 4.39
CA TYR A 472 6.71 -18.58 5.63
C TYR A 472 5.70 -19.73 5.52
N ALA A 473 5.39 -20.33 6.66
CA ALA A 473 4.38 -21.34 6.84
C ALA A 473 3.63 -21.09 8.16
N PHE A 474 2.40 -21.56 8.26
CA PHE A 474 1.59 -21.44 9.49
C PHE A 474 0.51 -22.51 9.50
N PHE A 475 0.02 -22.86 10.70
CA PHE A 475 -1.17 -23.70 10.83
C PHE A 475 -2.43 -22.86 10.81
N ASN A 476 -3.49 -23.40 10.19
CA ASN A 476 -4.84 -22.88 10.31
C ASN A 476 -5.83 -24.04 10.33
N GLN A 477 -6.42 -24.28 11.51
CA GLN A 477 -7.44 -25.31 11.73
C GLN A 477 -6.95 -26.72 11.31
N GLY A 478 -5.71 -27.04 11.66
CA GLY A 478 -5.04 -28.32 11.44
C GLY A 478 -4.41 -28.49 10.06
N ASN A 479 -4.61 -27.55 9.13
CA ASN A 479 -3.91 -27.56 7.84
C ASN A 479 -2.62 -26.75 7.95
N LEU A 480 -1.52 -27.24 7.39
CA LEU A 480 -0.26 -26.51 7.30
C LEU A 480 -0.22 -25.77 5.96
N TYR A 481 -0.28 -24.44 6.07
CA TYR A 481 -0.15 -23.52 4.95
C TYR A 481 1.31 -23.24 4.67
N ILE A 482 1.66 -23.24 3.39
CA ILE A 482 2.94 -22.73 2.89
C ILE A 482 2.61 -21.58 1.96
N MET A 483 3.19 -20.41 2.25
CA MET A 483 2.72 -19.16 1.67
C MET A 483 1.22 -18.96 1.95
N ASP A 484 0.39 -18.85 0.91
CA ASP A 484 -1.05 -18.58 1.00
C ASP A 484 -1.91 -19.82 0.72
N SER A 485 -1.30 -21.03 0.76
CA SER A 485 -1.93 -22.25 0.29
C SER A 485 -1.81 -23.43 1.27
N PRO A 486 -2.88 -24.20 1.50
CA PRO A 486 -2.88 -25.38 2.38
C PRO A 486 -2.17 -26.55 1.68
N VAL A 487 -0.84 -26.59 1.77
CA VAL A 487 -0.04 -27.62 1.09
C VAL A 487 -0.19 -28.98 1.76
N PHE A 488 -0.35 -29.00 3.08
CA PHE A 488 -0.68 -30.21 3.82
C PHE A 488 -2.03 -30.02 4.52
N ILE A 489 -3.00 -30.86 4.16
CA ILE A 489 -4.30 -30.87 4.81
C ILE A 489 -4.25 -31.69 6.10
N LYS A 490 -5.16 -31.43 7.05
CA LYS A 490 -5.22 -32.09 8.36
C LYS A 490 -5.17 -33.63 8.30
N ASN A 491 -5.76 -34.21 7.26
CA ASN A 491 -5.82 -35.66 7.08
C ASN A 491 -4.63 -36.25 6.31
N ASP A 492 -3.61 -35.44 5.98
CA ASP A 492 -2.40 -35.93 5.32
C ASP A 492 -1.59 -36.85 6.25
N PRO A 493 -1.32 -38.11 5.85
CA PRO A 493 -0.56 -39.05 6.68
C PRO A 493 0.86 -38.56 7.03
N THR A 494 1.49 -37.76 6.17
CA THR A 494 2.81 -37.16 6.42
C THR A 494 2.72 -36.10 7.50
N LEU A 495 1.67 -35.27 7.46
CA LEU A 495 1.43 -34.23 8.46
C LEU A 495 1.08 -34.84 9.83
N GLN A 496 0.24 -35.88 9.86
CA GLN A 496 -0.11 -36.57 11.12
C GLN A 496 1.11 -37.19 11.79
N LYS A 497 1.98 -37.87 11.01
CA LYS A 497 3.25 -38.42 11.51
C LYS A 497 4.19 -37.32 11.97
N PHE A 498 4.25 -36.20 11.25
CA PHE A 498 5.03 -35.04 11.65
C PHE A 498 4.56 -34.47 12.99
N VAL A 499 3.26 -34.21 13.16
CA VAL A 499 2.70 -33.69 14.42
C VAL A 499 2.97 -34.64 15.59
N THR A 500 2.84 -35.96 15.37
CA THR A 500 3.18 -36.97 16.39
C THR A 500 4.66 -36.87 16.77
N SER A 501 5.56 -36.86 15.78
CA SER A 501 7.00 -36.75 16.00
C SER A 501 7.41 -35.43 16.67
N GLU A 502 6.76 -34.31 16.34
CA GLU A 502 7.01 -33.02 16.99
C GLU A 502 6.63 -33.05 18.47
N THR A 503 5.50 -33.68 18.79
CA THR A 503 5.03 -33.85 20.17
C THR A 503 6.00 -34.72 20.98
N GLU A 504 6.42 -35.86 20.42
CA GLU A 504 7.42 -36.75 21.03
C GLU A 504 8.77 -36.04 21.27
N LYS A 505 9.24 -35.20 20.32
CA LYS A 505 10.46 -34.39 20.50
C LYS A 505 10.34 -33.39 21.63
N GLN A 506 9.17 -32.75 21.77
CA GLN A 506 8.93 -31.80 22.85
C GLN A 506 8.94 -32.52 24.21
N GLU A 507 8.22 -33.64 24.33
CA GLU A 507 8.16 -34.46 25.54
C GLU A 507 9.55 -35.02 25.94
N GLY A 508 10.35 -35.44 24.95
CA GLY A 508 11.69 -35.96 25.18
C GLY A 508 12.77 -34.90 25.45
N SER A 509 12.46 -33.60 25.36
CA SER A 509 13.45 -32.53 25.53
C SER A 509 13.63 -32.10 26.99
N SER A 510 14.86 -31.85 27.40
CA SER A 510 15.19 -31.42 28.77
C SER A 510 14.94 -29.92 28.99
N GLU A 511 14.90 -29.49 30.25
CA GLU A 511 14.78 -28.06 30.60
C GLU A 511 15.98 -27.22 30.13
N THR A 512 17.17 -27.82 30.10
CA THR A 512 18.41 -27.13 29.66
C THR A 512 18.58 -27.08 28.15
N GLN A 513 17.84 -27.94 27.43
CA GLN A 513 17.83 -28.01 25.97
C GLN A 513 16.38 -28.19 25.48
N PRO A 514 15.52 -27.18 25.72
CA PRO A 514 14.10 -27.31 25.44
C PRO A 514 13.84 -27.38 23.94
N TYR A 515 12.84 -28.17 23.57
CA TYR A 515 12.28 -28.19 22.22
C TYR A 515 10.77 -27.94 22.32
N ILE A 516 10.26 -27.06 21.45
CA ILE A 516 8.85 -26.72 21.36
C ILE A 516 8.33 -27.17 20.01
N ALA A 517 7.34 -28.05 20.04
CA ALA A 517 6.72 -28.65 18.87
C ALA A 517 6.11 -27.58 17.97
N PHE A 518 6.37 -27.66 16.66
CA PHE A 518 5.65 -26.83 15.69
C PHE A 518 4.33 -27.49 15.30
N VAL A 519 3.30 -27.25 16.09
CA VAL A 519 1.94 -27.78 15.92
C VAL A 519 0.90 -26.66 15.93
N ASP A 520 -0.33 -26.98 15.50
CA ASP A 520 -1.41 -26.02 15.53
C ASP A 520 -1.82 -25.69 16.98
N LYS A 521 -1.60 -24.44 17.39
CA LYS A 521 -2.01 -23.93 18.72
C LYS A 521 -3.50 -23.61 18.82
N GLY A 522 -4.22 -23.59 17.69
CA GLY A 522 -5.65 -23.32 17.65
C GLY A 522 -6.02 -21.84 17.67
N LEU A 523 -7.32 -21.59 17.50
CA LEU A 523 -7.89 -20.25 17.53
C LEU A 523 -7.76 -19.62 18.93
N PRO A 524 -7.72 -18.28 19.03
CA PRO A 524 -7.96 -17.60 20.31
C PRO A 524 -9.27 -18.08 20.96
N PRO A 525 -9.38 -18.02 22.31
CA PRO A 525 -10.55 -18.53 23.04
C PRO A 525 -11.88 -18.01 22.48
N GLU A 526 -12.89 -18.89 22.47
CA GLU A 526 -14.24 -18.52 22.01
C GLU A 526 -15.03 -17.75 23.08
N ASP A 527 -14.83 -18.09 24.36
CA ASP A 527 -15.41 -17.33 25.47
C ASP A 527 -14.90 -15.89 25.45
N PHE A 528 -15.82 -14.94 25.58
CA PHE A 528 -15.48 -13.53 25.39
C PHE A 528 -14.53 -13.00 26.49
N LYS A 529 -14.68 -13.46 27.73
CA LYS A 529 -13.84 -13.00 28.83
C LYS A 529 -12.41 -13.54 28.67
N GLU A 530 -12.29 -14.83 28.36
CA GLU A 530 -11.00 -15.45 28.06
C GLU A 530 -10.36 -14.85 26.82
N PHE A 531 -11.14 -14.55 25.77
CA PHE A 531 -10.67 -13.86 24.58
C PHE A 531 -10.09 -12.49 24.91
N VAL A 532 -10.79 -11.71 25.74
CA VAL A 532 -10.34 -10.37 26.14
C VAL A 532 -9.00 -10.44 26.85
N GLU A 533 -8.88 -11.33 27.84
CA GLU A 533 -7.65 -11.55 28.60
C GLU A 533 -6.50 -12.03 27.69
N PHE A 534 -6.77 -13.02 26.83
CA PHE A 534 -5.80 -13.54 25.88
C PHE A 534 -5.26 -12.46 24.93
N ILE A 535 -6.15 -11.65 24.32
CA ILE A 535 -5.73 -10.62 23.38
C ILE A 535 -4.96 -9.49 24.07
N HIS A 536 -5.30 -9.13 25.31
CA HIS A 536 -4.53 -8.13 26.06
C HIS A 536 -3.12 -8.62 26.40
N ASN A 537 -2.98 -9.89 26.78
CA ASN A 537 -1.72 -10.45 27.24
C ASN A 537 -0.78 -10.81 26.08
N PHE A 538 -1.32 -11.32 24.97
CA PHE A 538 -0.51 -11.81 23.85
C PHE A 538 -0.52 -10.92 22.61
N GLY A 539 -1.43 -9.95 22.53
CA GLY A 539 -1.59 -9.08 21.36
C GLY A 539 -0.63 -7.89 21.33
N ILE A 540 -0.35 -7.38 20.13
CA ILE A 540 0.37 -6.12 19.96
C ILE A 540 -0.59 -4.93 20.13
N GLN A 541 -0.23 -3.99 21.00
CA GLN A 541 -0.98 -2.76 21.15
C GLN A 541 -0.54 -1.71 20.11
N VAL A 542 -1.51 -1.16 19.38
CA VAL A 542 -1.27 -0.01 18.49
C VAL A 542 -1.09 1.25 19.35
N PRO A 543 0.03 1.98 19.23
CA PRO A 543 0.25 3.19 20.02
C PRO A 543 -0.83 4.26 19.83
N LYS A 544 -1.09 5.05 20.87
CA LYS A 544 -2.00 6.20 20.76
C LYS A 544 -1.51 7.17 19.67
N GLY A 545 -2.45 7.74 18.92
CA GLY A 545 -2.16 8.60 17.76
C GLY A 545 -1.56 7.91 16.54
N HIS A 546 -1.45 6.57 16.52
CA HIS A 546 -0.89 5.81 15.41
C HIS A 546 -1.86 4.75 14.88
N VAL A 547 -1.60 4.27 13.67
CA VAL A 547 -2.32 3.15 13.03
C VAL A 547 -1.34 2.08 12.58
N LEU A 548 -1.78 0.82 12.61
CA LEU A 548 -1.07 -0.30 11.98
C LEU A 548 -1.62 -0.51 10.58
N VAL A 549 -0.76 -0.44 9.57
CA VAL A 549 -1.15 -0.59 8.16
C VAL A 549 -0.41 -1.74 7.49
N LEU A 550 -1.13 -2.57 6.73
CA LEU A 550 -0.56 -3.67 5.95
C LEU A 550 -0.94 -3.54 4.47
N GLY A 551 -0.12 -4.09 3.59
CA GLY A 551 -0.49 -4.24 2.18
C GLY A 551 -1.27 -5.53 1.95
N ASP A 552 -2.19 -5.51 1.00
CA ASP A 552 -3.00 -6.68 0.65
C ASP A 552 -2.15 -7.79 -0.01
N ASN A 553 -1.09 -7.38 -0.70
CA ASN A 553 -0.08 -8.27 -1.26
C ASN A 553 1.15 -8.26 -0.35
N TYR A 554 1.04 -8.94 0.80
CA TYR A 554 2.06 -8.94 1.85
C TYR A 554 3.50 -9.31 1.37
N PRO A 555 3.75 -10.18 0.35
CA PRO A 555 5.11 -10.43 -0.14
C PRO A 555 5.73 -9.23 -0.84
N MET A 556 4.92 -8.35 -1.42
CA MET A 556 5.37 -7.21 -2.22
C MET A 556 5.10 -5.87 -1.52
N SER A 557 4.93 -5.89 -0.20
CA SER A 557 4.49 -4.75 0.56
C SER A 557 5.55 -4.33 1.57
N ALA A 558 6.14 -3.15 1.35
CA ALA A 558 6.75 -2.36 2.41
C ALA A 558 5.62 -1.68 3.20
N ASP A 559 5.39 -2.13 4.43
CA ASP A 559 4.30 -1.72 5.32
C ASP A 559 4.76 -1.64 6.79
N SER A 560 3.82 -1.60 7.75
CA SER A 560 4.16 -1.40 9.16
C SER A 560 5.13 -2.43 9.73
N ARG A 561 5.25 -3.61 9.10
CA ARG A 561 6.23 -4.64 9.49
C ARG A 561 7.67 -4.19 9.27
N GLU A 562 7.89 -3.27 8.33
CA GLU A 562 9.19 -2.73 7.98
C GLU A 562 9.43 -1.36 8.65
N PHE A 563 8.52 -0.40 8.46
CA PHE A 563 8.72 0.98 8.92
C PHE A 563 8.02 1.32 10.24
N GLY A 564 7.23 0.41 10.80
CA GLY A 564 6.49 0.61 12.05
C GLY A 564 5.11 1.24 11.92
N PHE A 565 4.56 1.68 13.05
CA PHE A 565 3.24 2.29 13.11
C PHE A 565 3.22 3.68 12.44
N VAL A 566 2.13 4.01 11.76
CA VAL A 566 1.99 5.28 11.02
C VAL A 566 1.28 6.32 11.90
N PRO A 567 1.85 7.51 12.11
CA PRO A 567 1.15 8.60 12.80
C PRO A 567 -0.15 8.97 12.08
N MET A 568 -1.23 9.18 12.82
CA MET A 568 -2.53 9.55 12.23
C MET A 568 -2.48 10.87 11.46
N GLU A 569 -1.62 11.80 11.86
CA GLU A 569 -1.41 13.08 11.17
C GLU A 569 -0.79 12.91 9.77
N ASN A 570 -0.18 11.76 9.47
CA ASN A 570 0.34 11.46 8.14
C ASN A 570 -0.77 11.04 7.16
N LEU A 571 -2.00 10.75 7.62
CA LEU A 571 -3.09 10.26 6.78
C LEU A 571 -3.70 11.38 5.95
N LEU A 572 -3.58 11.29 4.62
CA LEU A 572 -3.94 12.36 3.69
C LEU A 572 -5.32 12.19 3.04
N GLY A 573 -5.85 10.96 3.03
CA GLY A 573 -7.11 10.68 2.36
C GLY A 573 -7.41 9.21 2.13
N SER A 574 -8.65 8.92 1.75
CA SER A 574 -9.10 7.57 1.40
C SER A 574 -9.28 7.44 -0.11
N PRO A 575 -8.76 6.37 -0.74
CA PRO A 575 -9.13 5.99 -2.11
C PRO A 575 -10.65 5.78 -2.21
N LEU A 576 -11.27 6.18 -3.31
CA LEU A 576 -12.71 6.02 -3.53
C LEU A 576 -13.02 5.10 -4.72
N CYS A 577 -12.34 5.33 -5.84
CA CYS A 577 -12.57 4.60 -7.08
C CYS A 577 -11.32 4.56 -7.94
N THR A 578 -11.24 3.52 -8.77
CA THR A 578 -10.37 3.51 -9.95
C THR A 578 -11.12 4.18 -11.08
N PHE A 579 -10.53 5.19 -11.72
CA PHE A 579 -11.12 5.86 -12.88
C PHE A 579 -10.42 5.52 -14.20
N TRP A 580 -9.22 4.94 -14.12
CA TRP A 580 -8.46 4.46 -15.28
C TRP A 580 -7.60 3.25 -14.89
N PRO A 581 -7.45 2.22 -15.75
CA PRO A 581 -8.00 2.10 -17.11
C PRO A 581 -9.51 1.88 -17.14
N ILE A 582 -10.18 2.23 -18.26
CA ILE A 582 -11.65 2.17 -18.41
C ILE A 582 -12.20 0.79 -18.05
N GLY A 583 -11.51 -0.30 -18.45
CA GLY A 583 -11.94 -1.67 -18.15
C GLY A 583 -11.90 -2.07 -16.67
N ARG A 584 -11.27 -1.26 -15.81
CA ARG A 584 -11.25 -1.42 -14.34
C ARG A 584 -11.88 -0.23 -13.61
N MET A 585 -12.58 0.64 -14.35
CA MET A 585 -13.24 1.79 -13.74
C MET A 585 -14.37 1.32 -12.83
N GLY A 586 -14.35 1.78 -11.57
CA GLY A 586 -15.33 1.36 -10.58
C GLY A 586 -14.97 1.82 -9.18
N ARG A 587 -15.95 1.75 -8.27
CA ARG A 587 -15.69 1.95 -6.84
C ARG A 587 -14.73 0.88 -6.35
N LEU A 588 -13.77 1.30 -5.52
CA LEU A 588 -12.90 0.33 -4.85
C LEU A 588 -13.75 -0.42 -3.84
N THR A 589 -13.79 -1.74 -3.97
CA THR A 589 -14.48 -2.63 -3.05
C THR A 589 -13.72 -2.65 -1.72
N GLY A 590 -14.45 -2.77 -0.60
CA GLY A 590 -13.80 -2.86 0.72
C GLY A 590 -13.19 -1.56 1.21
N VAL A 591 -13.68 -0.41 0.72
CA VAL A 591 -13.27 0.90 1.20
C VAL A 591 -14.46 1.61 1.84
N SER A 592 -14.55 1.52 3.16
CA SER A 592 -15.43 2.38 3.95
C SER A 592 -14.83 3.77 3.99
N ALA A 593 -15.33 4.67 3.15
CA ALA A 593 -14.99 6.09 3.18
C ALA A 593 -16.18 6.86 3.73
N PRO A 594 -16.32 6.98 5.07
CA PRO A 594 -17.44 7.70 5.65
C PRO A 594 -17.43 9.16 5.18
N THR A 595 -18.60 9.68 4.86
CA THR A 595 -18.78 11.10 4.58
C THR A 595 -18.67 11.88 5.89
N THR A 596 -17.69 12.76 5.97
CA THR A 596 -17.42 13.60 7.15
C THR A 596 -17.98 14.99 6.98
N LEU A 597 -18.06 15.75 8.08
CA LEU A 597 -18.45 17.17 8.06
C LEU A 597 -17.57 17.98 7.09
N SER A 598 -16.26 17.74 7.08
CA SER A 598 -15.35 18.34 6.09
C SER A 598 -15.75 17.99 4.65
N GLY A 599 -16.18 16.76 4.40
CA GLY A 599 -16.73 16.33 3.13
C GLY A 599 -17.95 17.15 2.73
N TYR A 600 -18.94 17.25 3.61
CA TYR A 600 -20.16 18.04 3.37
C TYR A 600 -19.87 19.52 3.15
N LEU A 601 -18.98 20.11 3.95
CA LEU A 601 -18.63 21.52 3.83
C LEU A 601 -17.95 21.81 2.49
N VAL A 602 -16.93 21.03 2.11
CA VAL A 602 -16.23 21.24 0.85
C VAL A 602 -17.15 20.99 -0.34
N SER A 603 -17.91 19.90 -0.33
CA SER A 603 -18.87 19.61 -1.41
C SER A 603 -20.00 20.64 -1.47
N GLY A 604 -20.48 21.13 -0.32
CA GLY A 604 -21.49 22.18 -0.24
C GLY A 604 -21.00 23.52 -0.77
N ILE A 605 -19.79 23.94 -0.40
CA ILE A 605 -19.13 25.13 -0.96
C ILE A 605 -18.96 24.98 -2.47
N ALA A 606 -18.44 23.84 -2.94
CA ALA A 606 -18.26 23.59 -4.36
C ALA A 606 -19.59 23.65 -5.14
N LEU A 607 -20.65 23.05 -4.58
CA LEU A 607 -22.00 23.08 -5.16
C LEU A 607 -22.56 24.51 -5.19
N ALA A 608 -22.48 25.25 -4.07
CA ALA A 608 -22.96 26.63 -3.97
C ALA A 608 -22.20 27.56 -4.92
N THR A 609 -20.89 27.36 -5.07
CA THR A 609 -20.05 28.11 -6.01
C THR A 609 -20.44 27.80 -7.44
N GLY A 610 -20.66 26.52 -7.77
CA GLY A 610 -21.12 26.07 -9.08
C GLY A 610 -22.49 26.65 -9.44
N LEU A 611 -23.46 26.57 -8.53
CA LEU A 611 -24.79 27.15 -8.69
C LEU A 611 -24.73 28.68 -8.82
N SER A 612 -23.90 29.35 -8.02
CA SER A 612 -23.69 30.80 -8.13
C SER A 612 -23.06 31.18 -9.47
N LEU A 613 -22.14 30.37 -10.01
CA LEU A 613 -21.51 30.60 -11.31
C LEU A 613 -22.52 30.38 -12.45
N ILE A 614 -23.32 29.33 -12.38
CA ILE A 614 -24.41 29.06 -13.33
C ILE A 614 -25.44 30.19 -13.27
N GLY A 615 -25.86 30.59 -12.06
CA GLY A 615 -26.78 31.69 -11.81
C GLY A 615 -26.22 33.02 -12.31
N TYR A 616 -24.94 33.30 -12.10
CA TYR A 616 -24.26 34.48 -12.64
C TYR A 616 -24.18 34.46 -14.16
N VAL A 617 -23.86 33.32 -14.79
CA VAL A 617 -23.87 33.17 -16.25
C VAL A 617 -25.27 33.35 -16.80
N TYR A 618 -26.29 32.82 -16.12
CA TYR A 618 -27.70 32.96 -16.49
C TYR A 618 -28.18 34.41 -16.34
N TYR A 619 -27.94 35.04 -15.19
CA TYR A 619 -28.23 36.45 -14.92
C TYR A 619 -27.53 37.33 -15.94
N GLN A 620 -26.22 37.13 -16.14
CA GLN A 620 -25.50 37.83 -17.18
C GLN A 620 -26.23 37.65 -18.49
N LYS A 621 -26.48 36.41 -18.97
CA LYS A 621 -27.21 36.13 -20.23
C LYS A 621 -28.55 36.87 -20.36
N ARG A 622 -29.29 37.12 -19.29
CA ARG A 622 -30.60 37.80 -19.34
C ARG A 622 -30.60 39.28 -18.96
N ARG A 623 -29.48 39.83 -18.46
CA ARG A 623 -29.38 41.25 -18.10
C ARG A 623 -29.24 42.14 -19.33
N ARG A 624 -30.00 43.25 -19.37
CA ARG A 624 -29.80 44.37 -20.30
C ARG A 624 -28.50 45.13 -19.97
N LEU A 625 -27.70 45.43 -20.98
CA LEU A 625 -26.53 46.29 -20.92
C LEU A 625 -26.94 47.77 -20.94
N PHE A 626 -28.07 48.07 -21.59
CA PHE A 626 -28.67 49.40 -21.68
C PHE A 626 -30.01 49.39 -20.92
N PRO A 627 -30.07 49.93 -19.69
CA PRO A 627 -31.31 50.04 -18.95
C PRO A 627 -32.28 50.98 -19.69
N LYS A 628 -33.56 50.59 -19.82
CA LYS A 628 -34.61 51.51 -20.28
C LYS A 628 -34.73 52.63 -19.24
N LYS A 629 -34.77 53.89 -19.69
CA LYS A 629 -35.20 54.99 -18.82
C LYS A 629 -36.66 54.71 -18.46
N GLU A 630 -36.94 54.36 -17.22
CA GLU A 630 -38.31 54.42 -16.72
C GLU A 630 -38.72 55.88 -16.74
N GLU A 631 -39.71 56.22 -17.57
CA GLU A 631 -40.46 57.46 -17.40
C GLU A 631 -41.08 57.42 -16.00
N LYS A 632 -40.50 58.17 -15.07
CA LYS A 632 -41.18 58.53 -13.82
C LYS A 632 -42.45 59.28 -14.21
N ASN A 633 -43.55 58.56 -14.34
CA ASN A 633 -44.88 59.13 -14.36
C ASN A 633 -45.12 59.78 -12.99
N HIS A 634 -44.76 61.05 -12.86
CA HIS A 634 -45.37 61.94 -11.88
C HIS A 634 -46.85 62.07 -12.24
N LYS A 635 -47.69 61.21 -11.65
CA LYS A 635 -49.11 61.51 -11.50
C LYS A 635 -49.27 62.37 -10.23
N LYS A 636 -49.61 63.63 -10.46
CA LYS A 636 -50.30 64.50 -9.49
C LYS A 636 -51.69 63.94 -9.21
#